data_AF-A0AB37VGR2-F1
#
_entry.id   AF-A0AB37VGR2-F1
#
_cell.length_a   1.000
_cell.length_b   1.000
_cell.length_c   1.000
_cell.angle_alpha   90.00
_cell.angle_beta   90.00
_cell.angle_gamma   90.00
#
_symmetry.space_group_name_H-M   'P 1'
#
loop_
_entity.id
_entity.type
_entity.pdbx_description
1 polymer ?
#
loop_
_entity_poly.entity_id
_entity_poly.type
_entity_poly.pdbx_seq_one_letter_code
_entity_poly.pdbx_strand_id
1 'polypeptide(L)'
;MRIPTGNFGNVTPQTNQTRVGVSNAGQIGNAVAGLGAALGQTVDDLQRTQDKADVAATQAILTDLDAKSSDRWENPETGALVTRQGFKSSGVGLDMDKLDSSDYEEARKRVPQSQLQYFDAQWKAGQIRRASTYNSFERSQTEQAQRQQLDATVKSSVEQEAGAFDDPQAAALIRSARQHSISLYGQAQGWSQEQIDQAVSEANFRAMDQRAQNYAVTNPQGWLNGDFPVKDTGAMDMRAIGIVESGGKHFNADGSVITSPAGAQGKYQLMPDTGKELAAKRGVEYNPADEEQNALLASDYANQLYGKYGSETLAGAAYNWGMGNVDKLIAKTGDPRKGEISEAEFIRQLPAETRGWLARYRKNKTGLDPVSVNKIDNIAESKIREQRTALREQIDPILNNTMAQLYNGEVPDAMPDKASIMFAYGEQGAKAVKQLDIAINNAKTFQAIQYVSPEQQQAEIAKLKPQANDPDYALKLDAYGKLGALVQKSNEAIQVQRDTRRFNEALSMGEKLDPANKSMQKAADATPTAQNFRINDATTHDGIVQQVAQTGIIPSQVTTQLSAISRARSPEAVRQGAELFNRLYDTDPASVGDMPKDMQGFYLTVKQLTDSGMASETAIEQAQNLTYNQTDALKAQLASTQSTKEYKKDRSKAMDSAVSSMSGFFSWGNPSADDQTPEAASFRNDYQSLYDINYRTTGGNADAAKKMTNQQIARTWSISEVNGDAKLMKYAPEALYNYGPSGWQAAQWKEEKENLMYGERKGEITTSPAQLGITSGNAVPVTSKTPESRIGGDLEITPDVLTARNGDYAIMVRTKDKDGIEAVQPFYDSYGRPMRWKPSLEEWAPYKKMQEEREEHDRNELQRGQDIRGFKEKHRALDEQYKRLHDERMDRVKNYFSWSTE
;
A
#
# COMPACT_ATOMS: atom_id res chain seq x y z
N MET A 1 38.61 -40.02 -9.58
CA MET A 1 37.60 -40.64 -8.69
C MET A 1 36.68 -41.53 -9.53
N ARG A 2 36.37 -42.75 -9.07
CA ARG A 2 35.41 -43.66 -9.71
C ARG A 2 34.03 -43.00 -9.79
N ILE A 3 33.41 -43.00 -10.97
CA ILE A 3 32.00 -42.63 -11.17
C ILE A 3 31.19 -43.90 -11.52
N PRO A 4 29.95 -44.03 -11.03
CA PRO A 4 29.18 -45.27 -11.00
C PRO A 4 28.51 -45.58 -12.34
N THR A 5 28.39 -46.87 -12.65
CA THR A 5 27.60 -47.39 -13.77
C THR A 5 26.11 -47.33 -13.43
N GLY A 6 25.43 -46.28 -13.91
CA GLY A 6 23.97 -46.15 -13.90
C GLY A 6 23.35 -46.79 -15.14
N ASN A 7 22.33 -47.61 -14.90
CA ASN A 7 21.54 -48.37 -15.87
C ASN A 7 20.68 -47.41 -16.73
N PHE A 8 20.85 -47.40 -18.05
CA PHE A 8 20.02 -46.60 -18.97
C PHE A 8 19.24 -47.53 -19.90
N GLY A 9 17.92 -47.35 -19.88
CA GLY A 9 16.94 -48.25 -20.47
C GLY A 9 16.99 -48.36 -21.99
N ASN A 10 16.70 -49.57 -22.45
CA ASN A 10 16.34 -49.88 -23.82
C ASN A 10 15.16 -49.01 -24.27
N VAL A 11 15.37 -48.25 -25.34
CA VAL A 11 14.29 -47.71 -26.16
C VAL A 11 14.28 -48.54 -27.44
N THR A 12 13.34 -49.47 -27.52
CA THR A 12 13.08 -50.29 -28.71
C THR A 12 12.47 -49.43 -29.81
N PRO A 13 12.99 -49.46 -31.05
CA PRO A 13 12.25 -48.96 -32.21
C PRO A 13 11.11 -49.92 -32.53
N GLN A 14 9.88 -49.40 -32.58
CA GLN A 14 8.71 -50.13 -33.09
C GLN A 14 8.91 -50.48 -34.56
N THR A 15 8.88 -51.78 -34.86
CA THR A 15 8.82 -52.31 -36.22
C THR A 15 7.43 -52.07 -36.82
N ASN A 16 7.36 -51.25 -37.88
CA ASN A 16 6.18 -51.18 -38.74
C ASN A 16 6.09 -52.45 -39.59
N GLN A 17 4.95 -53.13 -39.47
CA GLN A 17 4.58 -54.27 -40.29
C GLN A 17 4.29 -53.82 -41.73
N THR A 18 5.02 -54.36 -42.70
CA THR A 18 4.52 -54.50 -44.07
C THR A 18 4.70 -55.96 -44.49
N ARG A 19 3.63 -56.72 -44.26
CA ARG A 19 3.47 -58.10 -44.68
C ARG A 19 2.94 -58.07 -46.12
N VAL A 20 3.75 -58.53 -47.07
CA VAL A 20 3.24 -59.14 -48.32
C VAL A 20 3.68 -60.59 -48.26
N GLY A 21 2.70 -61.48 -48.06
CA GLY A 21 2.94 -62.91 -47.99
C GLY A 21 3.19 -63.51 -49.36
N VAL A 22 4.08 -64.49 -49.41
CA VAL A 22 3.93 -65.62 -50.32
C VAL A 22 4.01 -66.88 -49.46
N SER A 23 2.88 -67.58 -49.47
CA SER A 23 2.58 -68.85 -48.84
C SER A 23 3.29 -70.03 -49.52
N ASN A 24 3.46 -71.10 -48.74
CA ASN A 24 3.64 -72.50 -49.14
C ASN A 24 5.00 -72.94 -49.69
N ALA A 25 5.79 -73.54 -48.79
CA ALA A 25 6.66 -74.67 -49.13
C ALA A 25 6.61 -75.71 -47.99
N GLY A 26 5.40 -76.18 -47.68
CA GLY A 26 5.17 -77.37 -46.88
C GLY A 26 4.50 -78.42 -47.76
N GLN A 27 5.13 -79.60 -47.86
CA GLN A 27 4.63 -80.86 -48.41
C GLN A 27 4.39 -80.95 -49.93
N ILE A 28 5.36 -81.52 -50.65
CA ILE A 28 5.20 -82.56 -51.68
C ILE A 28 6.51 -83.38 -51.60
N GLY A 29 6.58 -84.71 -51.50
CA GLY A 29 5.62 -85.78 -51.48
C GLY A 29 6.42 -87.09 -51.55
N ASN A 30 6.14 -88.04 -50.65
CA ASN A 30 6.54 -89.43 -50.85
C ASN A 30 5.66 -90.01 -51.97
N ALA A 31 6.25 -90.40 -53.09
CA ALA A 31 5.79 -91.50 -53.92
C ALA A 31 6.87 -91.85 -54.94
N VAL A 32 7.33 -93.10 -54.93
CA VAL A 32 7.00 -94.10 -55.96
C VAL A 32 7.87 -95.33 -55.66
N ALA A 33 7.23 -96.35 -55.08
CA ALA A 33 7.59 -97.72 -55.38
C ALA A 33 6.95 -98.05 -56.74
N GLY A 34 7.76 -98.49 -57.70
CA GLY A 34 7.28 -98.84 -59.03
C GLY A 34 8.40 -99.40 -59.87
N LEU A 35 8.55 -100.73 -59.80
CA LEU A 35 9.32 -101.56 -60.72
C LEU A 35 9.16 -101.12 -62.18
N GLY A 36 10.28 -101.06 -62.90
CA GLY A 36 10.31 -100.81 -64.33
C GLY A 36 11.72 -100.97 -64.88
N ALA A 37 12.25 -102.19 -64.78
CA ALA A 37 13.43 -102.60 -65.52
C ALA A 37 13.22 -102.36 -67.02
N ALA A 38 14.24 -101.85 -67.71
CA ALA A 38 14.93 -102.59 -68.78
C ALA A 38 15.48 -101.67 -69.90
N LEU A 39 16.82 -101.68 -69.97
CA LEU A 39 17.63 -101.92 -71.17
C LEU A 39 17.82 -100.77 -72.19
N GLY A 40 19.00 -100.16 -72.10
CA GLY A 40 19.70 -99.57 -73.25
C GLY A 40 20.43 -98.27 -72.93
N GLN A 41 21.57 -98.32 -72.23
CA GLN A 41 22.47 -97.17 -72.15
C GLN A 41 23.85 -97.55 -72.67
N THR A 42 24.29 -96.82 -73.69
CA THR A 42 25.67 -96.81 -74.19
C THR A 42 26.58 -96.12 -73.17
N VAL A 43 27.89 -96.35 -73.26
CA VAL A 43 28.90 -95.75 -72.36
C VAL A 43 28.78 -94.20 -72.29
N ASP A 44 28.33 -93.56 -73.38
CA ASP A 44 28.11 -92.11 -73.44
C ASP A 44 26.89 -91.61 -72.62
N ASP A 45 25.83 -92.41 -72.49
CA ASP A 45 24.65 -92.05 -71.67
C ASP A 45 24.92 -92.25 -70.18
N LEU A 46 25.74 -93.24 -69.80
CA LEU A 46 26.20 -93.42 -68.42
C LEU A 46 27.09 -92.24 -67.98
N GLN A 47 28.00 -91.79 -68.84
CA GLN A 47 28.88 -90.64 -68.58
C GLN A 47 28.08 -89.34 -68.43
N ARG A 48 27.08 -89.08 -69.30
CA ARG A 48 26.20 -87.89 -69.16
C ARG A 48 25.33 -87.93 -67.91
N THR A 49 24.91 -89.11 -67.47
CA THR A 49 24.09 -89.26 -66.25
C THR A 49 24.96 -89.07 -65.01
N GLN A 50 26.21 -89.56 -65.03
CA GLN A 50 27.20 -89.34 -63.99
C GLN A 50 27.66 -87.87 -63.92
N ASP A 51 27.93 -87.22 -65.06
CA ASP A 51 28.32 -85.81 -65.11
C ASP A 51 27.20 -84.90 -64.58
N LYS A 52 25.93 -85.21 -64.88
CA LYS A 52 24.77 -84.51 -64.29
C LYS A 52 24.65 -84.75 -62.79
N ALA A 53 24.91 -85.96 -62.31
CA ALA A 53 24.92 -86.28 -60.89
C ALA A 53 26.07 -85.57 -60.15
N ASP A 54 27.25 -85.51 -60.75
CA ASP A 54 28.44 -84.82 -60.22
C ASP A 54 28.21 -83.30 -60.15
N VAL A 55 27.60 -82.70 -61.18
CA VAL A 55 27.18 -81.28 -61.17
C VAL A 55 26.14 -81.03 -60.08
N ALA A 56 25.12 -81.87 -59.95
CA ALA A 56 24.09 -81.72 -58.93
C ALA A 56 24.66 -81.86 -57.51
N ALA A 57 25.56 -82.82 -57.29
CA ALA A 57 26.26 -83.00 -56.02
C ALA A 57 27.16 -81.79 -55.69
N THR A 58 27.90 -81.27 -56.67
CA THR A 58 28.73 -80.07 -56.50
C THR A 58 27.89 -78.84 -56.18
N GLN A 59 26.74 -78.68 -56.85
CA GLN A 59 25.80 -77.58 -56.58
C GLN A 59 25.18 -77.67 -55.18
N ALA A 60 24.86 -78.88 -54.71
CA ALA A 60 24.38 -79.10 -53.35
C ALA A 60 25.45 -78.73 -52.30
N ILE A 61 26.72 -79.08 -52.55
CA ILE A 61 27.85 -78.71 -51.68
C ILE A 61 28.04 -77.18 -51.63
N LEU A 62 28.01 -76.50 -52.77
CA LEU A 62 28.08 -75.03 -52.82
C LEU A 62 26.91 -74.38 -52.07
N THR A 63 25.71 -74.95 -52.17
CA THR A 63 24.51 -74.46 -51.47
C THR A 63 24.61 -74.65 -49.96
N ASP A 64 25.13 -75.79 -49.49
CA ASP A 64 25.40 -76.04 -48.05
C ASP A 64 26.43 -75.04 -47.50
N LEU A 65 27.50 -74.78 -48.25
CA LEU A 65 28.51 -73.81 -47.84
C LEU A 65 27.97 -72.38 -47.76
N ASP A 66 27.19 -71.96 -48.77
CA ASP A 66 26.56 -70.64 -48.76
C ASP A 66 25.52 -70.51 -47.64
N ALA A 67 24.81 -71.58 -47.29
CA ALA A 67 23.88 -71.61 -46.16
C ALA A 67 24.60 -71.46 -44.81
N LYS A 68 25.74 -72.15 -44.60
CA LYS A 68 26.56 -72.02 -43.38
C LYS A 68 27.13 -70.62 -43.22
N SER A 69 27.64 -70.05 -44.31
CA SER A 69 28.19 -68.70 -44.30
C SER A 69 27.10 -67.64 -44.07
N SER A 70 25.94 -67.80 -44.70
CA SER A 70 24.77 -66.93 -44.49
C SER A 70 24.23 -67.04 -43.06
N ASP A 71 24.18 -68.22 -42.46
CA ASP A 71 23.75 -68.39 -41.06
C ASP A 71 24.72 -67.68 -40.10
N ARG A 72 26.04 -67.85 -40.27
CA ARG A 72 27.04 -67.13 -39.45
C ARG A 72 26.96 -65.60 -39.61
N TRP A 73 26.50 -65.11 -40.76
CA TRP A 73 26.40 -63.69 -41.04
C TRP A 73 25.07 -63.08 -40.55
N GLU A 74 23.95 -63.67 -40.96
CA GLU A 74 22.61 -63.07 -40.91
C GLU A 74 21.69 -63.66 -39.85
N ASN A 75 22.10 -64.73 -39.15
CA ASN A 75 21.24 -65.34 -38.13
C ASN A 75 20.80 -64.29 -37.09
N PRO A 76 19.48 -64.13 -36.86
CA PRO A 76 18.96 -63.05 -36.04
C PRO A 76 19.32 -63.15 -34.55
N GLU A 77 19.77 -64.32 -34.08
CA GLU A 77 20.17 -64.55 -32.70
C GLU A 77 21.69 -64.66 -32.53
N THR A 78 22.38 -65.28 -33.48
CA THR A 78 23.80 -65.66 -33.35
C THR A 78 24.70 -65.05 -34.42
N GLY A 79 24.14 -64.44 -35.47
CA GLY A 79 24.87 -63.93 -36.62
C GLY A 79 25.77 -62.73 -36.30
N ALA A 80 26.79 -62.52 -37.12
CA ALA A 80 27.73 -61.41 -36.97
C ALA A 80 27.05 -60.04 -37.09
N LEU A 81 26.00 -59.91 -37.92
CA LEU A 81 25.25 -58.66 -38.07
C LEU A 81 24.62 -58.15 -36.76
N VAL A 82 24.28 -59.05 -35.83
CA VAL A 82 23.68 -58.70 -34.53
C VAL A 82 24.66 -58.77 -33.38
N THR A 83 25.59 -59.74 -33.39
CA THR A 83 26.52 -59.97 -32.27
C THR A 83 27.79 -59.12 -32.32
N ARG A 84 28.20 -58.66 -33.52
CA ARG A 84 29.46 -57.97 -33.77
C ARG A 84 29.27 -56.52 -34.24
N GLN A 85 28.42 -55.76 -33.56
CA GLN A 85 28.18 -54.34 -33.86
C GLN A 85 29.16 -53.39 -33.17
N GLY A 86 29.31 -52.18 -33.71
CA GLY A 86 30.20 -51.14 -33.20
C GLY A 86 31.67 -51.59 -33.15
N PHE A 87 32.38 -51.31 -32.06
CA PHE A 87 33.79 -51.73 -31.91
C PHE A 87 34.01 -53.25 -31.91
N LYS A 88 32.97 -54.06 -31.65
CA LYS A 88 33.06 -55.54 -31.73
C LYS A 88 33.12 -56.05 -33.17
N SER A 89 32.86 -55.19 -34.16
CA SER A 89 32.97 -55.50 -35.59
C SER A 89 34.42 -55.62 -36.06
N SER A 90 35.39 -55.11 -35.29
CA SER A 90 36.81 -55.19 -35.63
C SER A 90 37.26 -56.65 -35.73
N GLY A 91 37.94 -56.98 -36.82
CA GLY A 91 38.42 -58.32 -37.14
C GLY A 91 37.35 -59.27 -37.68
N VAL A 92 36.08 -58.85 -37.81
CA VAL A 92 35.00 -59.71 -38.33
C VAL A 92 35.29 -60.18 -39.75
N GLY A 93 35.87 -59.33 -40.61
CA GLY A 93 36.24 -59.74 -41.96
C GLY A 93 37.21 -60.92 -41.98
N LEU A 94 38.25 -60.85 -41.14
CA LEU A 94 39.26 -61.91 -41.00
C LEU A 94 38.71 -63.18 -40.34
N ASP A 95 37.90 -63.02 -39.28
CA ASP A 95 37.29 -64.13 -38.57
C ASP A 95 36.35 -64.91 -39.48
N MET A 96 35.50 -64.21 -40.25
CA MET A 96 34.55 -64.85 -41.17
C MET A 96 35.23 -65.51 -42.36
N ASP A 97 36.24 -64.86 -42.97
CA ASP A 97 37.00 -65.44 -44.09
C ASP A 97 37.77 -66.71 -43.68
N LYS A 98 38.28 -66.75 -42.44
CA LYS A 98 38.91 -67.95 -41.86
C LYS A 98 37.93 -69.10 -41.69
N LEU A 99 36.72 -68.82 -41.20
CA LEU A 99 35.67 -69.83 -41.02
C LEU A 99 35.18 -70.36 -42.38
N ASP A 100 34.94 -69.46 -43.34
CA ASP A 100 34.56 -69.83 -44.70
C ASP A 100 35.65 -70.68 -45.39
N SER A 101 36.93 -70.32 -45.23
CA SER A 101 38.06 -71.08 -45.76
C SER A 101 38.16 -72.49 -45.16
N SER A 102 37.89 -72.64 -43.86
CA SER A 102 37.87 -73.95 -43.20
C SER A 102 36.76 -74.85 -43.76
N ASP A 103 35.55 -74.31 -43.93
CA ASP A 103 34.44 -75.07 -44.48
C ASP A 103 34.68 -75.47 -45.94
N TYR A 104 35.31 -74.58 -46.73
CA TYR A 104 35.73 -74.87 -48.10
C TYR A 104 36.68 -76.06 -48.17
N GLU A 105 37.75 -76.09 -47.36
CA GLU A 105 38.72 -77.20 -47.36
C GLU A 105 38.06 -78.54 -47.00
N GLU A 106 37.05 -78.53 -46.12
CA GLU A 106 36.31 -79.73 -45.75
C GLU A 106 35.30 -80.16 -46.83
N ALA A 107 34.63 -79.21 -47.48
CA ALA A 107 33.73 -79.47 -48.58
C ALA A 107 34.45 -79.95 -49.84
N ARG A 108 35.62 -79.39 -50.14
CA ARG A 108 36.45 -79.73 -51.31
C ARG A 108 36.82 -81.21 -51.36
N LYS A 109 37.02 -81.85 -50.21
CA LYS A 109 37.30 -83.30 -50.09
C LYS A 109 36.14 -84.19 -50.58
N ARG A 110 34.92 -83.64 -50.66
CA ARG A 110 33.69 -84.35 -51.04
C ARG A 110 33.23 -84.06 -52.47
N VAL A 111 33.95 -83.19 -53.19
CA VAL A 111 33.61 -82.79 -54.57
C VAL A 111 34.16 -83.82 -55.56
N PRO A 112 33.36 -84.25 -56.56
CA PRO A 112 33.83 -85.13 -57.63
C PRO A 112 35.04 -84.52 -58.38
N GLN A 113 36.02 -85.36 -58.72
CA GLN A 113 37.28 -84.91 -59.35
C GLN A 113 37.04 -84.14 -60.67
N SER A 114 36.02 -84.53 -61.44
CA SER A 114 35.58 -83.91 -62.69
C SER A 114 35.06 -82.47 -62.51
N GLN A 115 34.62 -82.09 -61.30
CA GLN A 115 33.98 -80.81 -60.98
C GLN A 115 34.85 -79.87 -60.13
N LEU A 116 36.04 -80.29 -59.69
CA LEU A 116 36.89 -79.50 -58.79
C LEU A 116 37.22 -78.09 -59.32
N GLN A 117 37.55 -77.95 -60.61
CA GLN A 117 37.88 -76.65 -61.19
C GLN A 117 36.66 -75.71 -61.22
N TYR A 118 35.48 -76.26 -61.50
CA TYR A 118 34.22 -75.50 -61.48
C TYR A 118 33.87 -75.08 -60.05
N PHE A 119 33.95 -76.01 -59.10
CA PHE A 119 33.75 -75.75 -57.67
C PHE A 119 34.68 -74.66 -57.13
N ASP A 120 35.99 -74.78 -57.39
CA ASP A 120 37.01 -73.83 -56.94
C ASP A 120 36.74 -72.42 -57.52
N ALA A 121 36.34 -72.33 -58.80
CA ALA A 121 35.99 -71.07 -59.44
C ALA A 121 34.71 -70.44 -58.86
N GLN A 122 33.66 -71.24 -58.64
CA GLN A 122 32.40 -70.77 -58.06
C GLN A 122 32.57 -70.31 -56.60
N TRP A 123 33.31 -71.08 -55.80
CA TRP A 123 33.60 -70.73 -54.42
C TRP A 123 34.39 -69.42 -54.33
N LYS A 124 35.45 -69.27 -55.14
CA LYS A 124 36.27 -68.05 -55.16
C LYS A 124 35.46 -66.81 -55.54
N ALA A 125 34.53 -66.94 -56.49
CA ALA A 125 33.61 -65.86 -56.85
C ALA A 125 32.65 -65.49 -55.69
N GLY A 126 32.16 -66.47 -54.94
CA GLY A 126 31.37 -66.26 -53.71
C GLY A 126 32.19 -65.60 -52.58
N GLN A 127 33.41 -66.08 -52.36
CA GLN A 127 34.32 -65.59 -51.32
C GLN A 127 34.64 -64.11 -51.50
N ILE A 128 34.94 -63.65 -52.72
CA ILE A 128 35.20 -62.22 -52.98
C ILE A 128 34.00 -61.35 -52.59
N ARG A 129 32.78 -61.79 -52.90
CA ARG A 129 31.55 -61.07 -52.54
C ARG A 129 31.38 -61.00 -51.02
N ARG A 130 31.55 -62.12 -50.31
CA ARG A 130 31.42 -62.18 -48.84
C ARG A 130 32.49 -61.38 -48.13
N ALA A 131 33.76 -61.51 -48.53
CA ALA A 131 34.85 -60.71 -48.00
C ALA A 131 34.59 -59.20 -48.16
N SER A 132 34.06 -58.78 -49.33
CA SER A 132 33.63 -57.39 -49.53
C SER A 132 32.50 -56.97 -48.57
N THR A 133 31.49 -57.83 -48.36
CA THR A 133 30.39 -57.58 -47.42
C THR A 133 30.90 -57.44 -45.98
N TYR A 134 31.74 -58.36 -45.52
CA TYR A 134 32.26 -58.37 -44.15
C TYR A 134 33.15 -57.16 -43.89
N ASN A 135 34.08 -56.86 -44.81
CA ASN A 135 34.96 -55.71 -44.69
C ASN A 135 34.22 -54.37 -44.78
N SER A 136 33.10 -54.31 -45.51
CA SER A 136 32.27 -53.10 -45.58
C SER A 136 31.45 -52.90 -44.31
N PHE A 137 30.91 -53.99 -43.74
CA PHE A 137 30.25 -53.95 -42.44
C PHE A 137 31.20 -53.56 -41.32
N GLU A 138 32.38 -54.17 -41.24
CA GLU A 138 33.40 -53.85 -40.24
C GLU A 138 33.79 -52.37 -40.28
N ARG A 139 34.06 -51.83 -41.47
CA ARG A 139 34.35 -50.40 -41.65
C ARG A 139 33.18 -49.54 -41.21
N SER A 140 31.98 -49.81 -41.72
CA SER A 140 30.78 -49.02 -41.40
C SER A 140 30.44 -49.01 -39.90
N GLN A 141 30.52 -50.17 -39.23
CA GLN A 141 30.26 -50.30 -37.80
C GLN A 141 31.33 -49.61 -36.95
N THR A 142 32.60 -49.75 -37.34
CA THR A 142 33.71 -49.10 -36.64
C THR A 142 33.64 -47.57 -36.79
N GLU A 143 33.40 -47.07 -38.00
CA GLU A 143 33.22 -45.63 -38.26
C GLU A 143 32.02 -45.06 -37.47
N GLN A 144 30.89 -45.76 -37.46
CA GLN A 144 29.70 -45.35 -36.71
C GLN A 144 29.97 -45.31 -35.19
N ALA A 145 30.65 -46.31 -34.64
CA ALA A 145 30.99 -46.35 -33.22
C ALA A 145 31.98 -45.25 -32.82
N GLN A 146 33.00 -44.99 -33.64
CA GLN A 146 33.95 -43.91 -33.42
C GLN A 146 33.25 -42.54 -33.45
N ARG A 147 32.33 -42.32 -34.40
CA ARG A 147 31.54 -41.10 -34.47
C ARG A 147 30.67 -40.90 -33.23
N GLN A 148 29.95 -41.94 -32.79
CA GLN A 148 29.14 -41.88 -31.58
C GLN A 148 29.97 -41.57 -30.33
N GLN A 149 31.18 -42.13 -30.24
CA GLN A 149 32.11 -41.84 -29.14
C GLN A 149 32.56 -40.37 -29.18
N LEU A 150 32.90 -39.82 -30.35
CA LEU A 150 33.20 -38.40 -30.48
C LEU A 150 32.01 -37.53 -30.09
N ASP A 151 30.82 -37.82 -30.62
CA ASP A 151 29.60 -37.04 -30.34
C ASP A 151 29.29 -37.03 -28.83
N ALA A 152 29.44 -38.16 -28.14
CA ALA A 152 29.29 -38.25 -26.68
C ALA A 152 30.36 -37.43 -25.93
N THR A 153 31.61 -37.48 -26.39
CA THR A 153 32.73 -36.72 -25.81
C THR A 153 32.51 -35.21 -25.99
N VAL A 154 32.14 -34.78 -27.20
CA VAL A 154 31.82 -33.39 -27.52
C VAL A 154 30.64 -32.92 -26.68
N LYS A 155 29.55 -33.68 -26.62
CA LYS A 155 28.38 -33.35 -25.79
C LYS A 155 28.76 -33.20 -24.31
N SER A 156 29.48 -34.17 -23.73
CA SER A 156 29.88 -34.10 -22.33
C SER A 156 30.79 -32.91 -22.06
N SER A 157 31.75 -32.62 -22.94
CA SER A 157 32.64 -31.46 -22.77
C SER A 157 31.91 -30.12 -22.94
N VAL A 158 30.89 -30.04 -23.80
CA VAL A 158 30.00 -28.87 -23.91
C VAL A 158 29.26 -28.64 -22.58
N GLU A 159 28.68 -29.69 -22.00
CA GLU A 159 27.98 -29.63 -20.71
C GLU A 159 28.94 -29.27 -19.56
N GLN A 160 30.17 -29.80 -19.56
CA GLN A 160 31.19 -29.46 -18.57
C GLN A 160 31.62 -27.99 -18.67
N GLU A 161 31.86 -27.46 -19.88
CA GLU A 161 32.19 -26.04 -20.07
C GLU A 161 31.02 -25.13 -19.67
N ALA A 162 29.78 -25.56 -19.97
CA ALA A 162 28.59 -24.85 -19.53
C ALA A 162 28.46 -24.81 -18.01
N GLY A 163 28.87 -25.87 -17.30
CA GLY A 163 28.94 -25.92 -15.85
C GLY A 163 30.00 -24.99 -15.25
N ALA A 164 31.12 -24.78 -15.96
CA ALA A 164 32.20 -23.85 -15.59
C ALA A 164 31.89 -22.39 -16.00
N PHE A 165 30.68 -21.91 -15.72
CA PHE A 165 30.20 -20.61 -16.22
C PHE A 165 30.85 -19.38 -15.58
N ASP A 166 31.36 -19.52 -14.36
CA ASP A 166 32.08 -18.50 -13.60
C ASP A 166 33.60 -18.73 -13.58
N ASP A 167 34.08 -19.93 -13.96
CA ASP A 167 35.51 -20.25 -14.08
C ASP A 167 35.99 -20.24 -15.55
N PRO A 168 36.59 -19.13 -16.03
CA PRO A 168 37.11 -19.06 -17.39
C PRO A 168 38.32 -19.96 -17.65
N GLN A 169 39.07 -20.37 -16.62
CA GLN A 169 40.24 -21.24 -16.78
C GLN A 169 39.82 -22.69 -17.00
N ALA A 170 38.90 -23.19 -16.18
CA ALA A 170 38.31 -24.51 -16.37
C ALA A 170 37.60 -24.61 -17.73
N ALA A 171 36.81 -23.60 -18.08
CA ALA A 171 36.15 -23.52 -19.39
C ALA A 171 37.16 -23.59 -20.55
N ALA A 172 38.27 -22.86 -20.46
CA ALA A 172 39.32 -22.88 -21.48
C ALA A 172 39.99 -24.25 -21.60
N LEU A 173 40.27 -24.92 -20.47
CA LEU A 173 40.87 -26.27 -20.48
C LEU A 173 39.96 -27.30 -21.15
N ILE A 174 38.67 -27.30 -20.81
CA ILE A 174 37.66 -28.18 -21.39
C ILE A 174 37.54 -27.94 -22.89
N ARG A 175 37.51 -26.67 -23.30
CA ARG A 175 37.48 -26.26 -24.70
C ARG A 175 38.70 -26.78 -25.47
N SER A 176 39.91 -26.62 -24.94
CA SER A 176 41.14 -27.11 -25.59
C SER A 176 41.15 -28.64 -25.73
N ALA A 177 40.67 -29.37 -24.71
CA ALA A 177 40.54 -30.83 -24.78
C ALA A 177 39.52 -31.27 -25.84
N ARG A 178 38.37 -30.59 -25.92
CA ARG A 178 37.35 -30.83 -26.96
C ARG A 178 37.89 -30.57 -28.36
N GLN A 179 38.58 -29.44 -28.56
CA GLN A 179 39.23 -29.09 -29.82
C GLN A 179 40.18 -30.20 -30.27
N HIS A 180 41.07 -30.63 -29.37
CA HIS A 180 42.01 -31.71 -29.66
C HIS A 180 41.30 -33.01 -30.06
N SER A 181 40.21 -33.37 -29.38
CA SER A 181 39.45 -34.59 -29.66
C SER A 181 38.78 -34.56 -31.04
N ILE A 182 38.18 -33.41 -31.41
CA ILE A 182 37.59 -33.20 -32.75
C ILE A 182 38.67 -33.25 -33.83
N SER A 183 39.81 -32.57 -33.62
CA SER A 183 40.91 -32.56 -34.59
C SER A 183 41.52 -33.94 -34.80
N LEU A 184 41.77 -34.71 -33.74
CA LEU A 184 42.30 -36.08 -33.85
C LEU A 184 41.36 -36.99 -34.62
N TYR A 185 40.05 -36.94 -34.32
CA TYR A 185 39.06 -37.72 -35.05
C TYR A 185 38.98 -37.28 -36.51
N GLY A 186 38.88 -35.97 -36.79
CA GLY A 186 38.79 -35.46 -38.15
C GLY A 186 40.00 -35.84 -39.00
N GLN A 187 41.22 -35.75 -38.45
CA GLN A 187 42.43 -36.21 -39.13
C GLN A 187 42.40 -37.72 -39.41
N ALA A 188 41.96 -38.53 -38.45
CA ALA A 188 41.83 -39.98 -38.64
C ALA A 188 40.79 -40.36 -39.71
N GLN A 189 39.76 -39.53 -39.89
CA GLN A 189 38.70 -39.72 -40.89
C GLN A 189 38.98 -39.01 -42.23
N GLY A 190 40.14 -38.37 -42.38
CA GLY A 190 40.52 -37.66 -43.62
C GLY A 190 39.73 -36.38 -43.89
N TRP A 191 39.19 -35.73 -42.86
CA TRP A 191 38.51 -34.44 -42.99
C TRP A 191 39.48 -33.35 -43.46
N SER A 192 38.99 -32.40 -44.27
CA SER A 192 39.73 -31.19 -44.58
C SER A 192 39.90 -30.32 -43.33
N GLN A 193 40.90 -29.43 -43.33
CA GLN A 193 41.09 -28.50 -42.22
C GLN A 193 39.84 -27.63 -41.99
N GLU A 194 39.17 -27.21 -43.06
CA GLU A 194 37.93 -26.44 -43.00
C GLU A 194 36.80 -27.21 -42.28
N GLN A 195 36.67 -28.52 -42.55
CA GLN A 195 35.68 -29.36 -41.88
C GLN A 195 35.98 -29.51 -40.38
N ILE A 196 37.26 -29.67 -40.02
CA ILE A 196 37.70 -29.73 -38.62
C ILE A 196 37.39 -28.40 -37.92
N ASP A 197 37.76 -27.27 -38.54
CA ASP A 197 37.56 -25.94 -37.99
C ASP A 197 36.07 -25.62 -37.83
N GLN A 198 35.23 -26.04 -38.79
CA GLN A 198 33.77 -25.89 -38.70
C GLN A 198 33.20 -26.70 -37.52
N ALA A 199 33.58 -27.98 -37.38
CA ALA A 199 33.11 -28.83 -36.29
C ALA A 199 33.57 -28.30 -34.91
N VAL A 200 34.81 -27.82 -34.81
CA VAL A 200 35.34 -27.15 -33.63
C VAL A 200 34.55 -25.88 -33.31
N SER A 201 34.30 -25.03 -34.31
CA SER A 201 33.57 -23.78 -34.14
C SER A 201 32.13 -24.02 -33.68
N GLU A 202 31.43 -24.98 -34.30
CA GLU A 202 30.06 -25.36 -33.92
C GLU A 202 29.99 -25.85 -32.47
N ALA A 203 30.94 -26.69 -32.06
CA ALA A 203 30.99 -27.20 -30.69
C ALA A 203 31.35 -26.10 -29.67
N ASN A 204 32.28 -25.19 -30.01
CA ASN A 204 32.64 -24.06 -29.16
C ASN A 204 31.49 -23.06 -29.01
N PHE A 205 30.76 -22.78 -30.09
CA PHE A 205 29.58 -21.93 -30.06
C PHE A 205 28.51 -22.51 -29.13
N ARG A 206 28.19 -23.80 -29.27
CA ARG A 206 27.22 -24.48 -28.38
C ARG A 206 27.63 -24.42 -26.91
N ALA A 207 28.90 -24.65 -26.62
CA ALA A 207 29.42 -24.56 -25.26
C ALA A 207 29.33 -23.14 -24.70
N MET A 208 29.73 -22.13 -25.48
CA MET A 208 29.67 -20.74 -25.06
C MET A 208 28.23 -20.24 -24.84
N ASP A 209 27.30 -20.64 -25.72
CA ASP A 209 25.88 -20.30 -25.61
C ASP A 209 25.28 -20.88 -24.32
N GLN A 210 25.52 -22.17 -24.03
CA GLN A 210 25.04 -22.79 -22.79
C GLN A 210 25.71 -22.20 -21.54
N ARG A 211 27.01 -21.92 -21.61
CA ARG A 211 27.76 -21.28 -20.52
C ARG A 211 27.20 -19.89 -20.19
N ALA A 212 26.95 -19.09 -21.21
CA ALA A 212 26.37 -17.75 -21.07
C ALA A 212 24.92 -17.82 -20.56
N GLN A 213 24.12 -18.80 -21.01
CA GLN A 213 22.78 -19.05 -20.46
C GLN A 213 22.83 -19.38 -18.97
N ASN A 214 23.72 -20.29 -18.55
CA ASN A 214 23.89 -20.64 -17.13
C ASN A 214 24.32 -19.43 -16.28
N TYR A 215 25.28 -18.63 -16.78
CA TYR A 215 25.68 -17.40 -16.12
C TYR A 215 24.54 -16.39 -16.03
N ALA A 216 23.74 -16.21 -17.08
CA ALA A 216 22.60 -15.28 -17.07
C ALA A 216 21.47 -15.72 -16.13
N VAL A 217 21.31 -17.03 -15.90
CA VAL A 217 20.35 -17.53 -14.92
C VAL A 217 20.83 -17.26 -13.49
N THR A 218 22.12 -17.48 -13.22
CA THR A 218 22.71 -17.35 -11.87
C THR A 218 23.03 -15.90 -11.50
N ASN A 219 23.56 -15.12 -12.46
CA ASN A 219 23.93 -13.72 -12.33
C ASN A 219 23.35 -12.89 -13.50
N PRO A 220 22.03 -12.68 -13.53
CA PRO A 220 21.37 -11.99 -14.64
C PRO A 220 21.82 -10.53 -14.80
N GLN A 221 22.05 -9.83 -13.68
CA GLN A 221 22.57 -8.46 -13.71
C GLN A 221 23.98 -8.40 -14.28
N GLY A 222 24.85 -9.32 -13.85
CA GLY A 222 26.20 -9.44 -14.40
C GLY A 222 26.18 -9.70 -15.91
N TRP A 223 25.29 -10.56 -16.40
CA TRP A 223 25.15 -10.78 -17.84
C TRP A 223 24.75 -9.49 -18.59
N LEU A 224 23.69 -8.81 -18.13
CA LEU A 224 23.21 -7.58 -18.77
C LEU A 224 24.26 -6.45 -18.75
N ASN A 225 25.09 -6.39 -17.71
CA ASN A 225 26.20 -5.45 -17.60
C ASN A 225 27.43 -5.85 -18.43
N GLY A 226 27.43 -7.05 -19.03
CA GLY A 226 28.56 -7.58 -19.78
C GLY A 226 29.71 -8.10 -18.91
N ASP A 227 29.46 -8.44 -17.66
CA ASP A 227 30.46 -8.94 -16.70
C ASP A 227 30.76 -10.44 -16.88
N PHE A 228 30.27 -11.05 -17.96
CA PHE A 228 30.51 -12.46 -18.25
C PHE A 228 32.02 -12.71 -18.43
N PRO A 229 32.62 -13.65 -17.67
CA PRO A 229 34.07 -13.82 -17.66
C PRO A 229 34.54 -14.44 -18.97
N VAL A 230 35.17 -13.62 -19.81
CA VAL A 230 35.85 -14.02 -21.06
C VAL A 230 37.30 -13.54 -20.99
N LYS A 231 38.22 -14.35 -21.50
CA LYS A 231 39.65 -14.03 -21.52
C LYS A 231 39.91 -12.73 -22.32
N ASP A 232 40.76 -11.86 -21.79
CA ASP A 232 41.32 -10.73 -22.54
C ASP A 232 42.22 -11.26 -23.65
N THR A 233 41.98 -10.81 -24.88
CA THR A 233 42.70 -11.22 -26.09
C THR A 233 43.94 -10.37 -26.35
N GLY A 234 44.20 -9.34 -25.54
CA GLY A 234 45.30 -8.41 -25.71
C GLY A 234 45.05 -7.35 -26.80
N ALA A 235 43.81 -7.24 -27.29
CA ALA A 235 43.38 -6.33 -28.34
C ALA A 235 41.85 -6.21 -28.36
N MET A 236 41.34 -5.09 -28.89
CA MET A 236 39.90 -4.89 -29.09
C MET A 236 39.34 -5.85 -30.16
N ASP A 237 38.18 -6.45 -29.89
CA ASP A 237 37.49 -7.33 -30.84
C ASP A 237 36.72 -6.49 -31.87
N MET A 238 37.27 -6.40 -33.08
CA MET A 238 36.65 -5.65 -34.17
C MET A 238 35.28 -6.22 -34.56
N ARG A 239 35.05 -7.53 -34.51
CA ARG A 239 33.73 -8.12 -34.79
C ARG A 239 32.70 -7.58 -33.81
N ALA A 240 33.04 -7.57 -32.52
CA ALA A 240 32.17 -7.03 -31.48
C ALA A 240 31.91 -5.52 -31.66
N ILE A 241 32.94 -4.73 -31.98
CA ILE A 241 32.78 -3.30 -32.28
C ILE A 241 31.79 -3.10 -33.44
N GLY A 242 32.00 -3.77 -34.59
CA GLY A 242 31.12 -3.62 -35.74
C GLY A 242 29.67 -4.01 -35.45
N ILE A 243 29.44 -5.05 -34.62
CA ILE A 243 28.09 -5.42 -34.19
C ILE A 243 27.46 -4.33 -33.32
N VAL A 244 28.20 -3.76 -32.36
CA VAL A 244 27.67 -2.74 -31.45
C VAL A 244 27.42 -1.41 -32.16
N GLU A 245 28.28 -1.04 -33.10
CA GLU A 245 28.22 0.23 -33.82
C GLU A 245 27.14 0.28 -34.90
N SER A 246 26.98 -0.81 -35.68
CA SER A 246 26.06 -0.80 -36.84
C SER A 246 25.24 -2.08 -37.03
N GLY A 247 25.32 -3.03 -36.09
CA GLY A 247 24.77 -4.37 -36.29
C GLY A 247 25.57 -5.19 -37.31
N GLY A 248 26.83 -4.84 -37.56
CA GLY A 248 27.73 -5.52 -38.50
C GLY A 248 27.53 -5.13 -39.96
N LYS A 249 26.74 -4.08 -40.24
CA LYS A 249 26.41 -3.63 -41.60
C LYS A 249 27.23 -2.40 -41.98
N HIS A 250 27.67 -2.32 -43.23
CA HIS A 250 28.34 -1.13 -43.75
C HIS A 250 27.37 -0.19 -44.49
N PHE A 251 26.37 -0.75 -45.17
CA PHE A 251 25.39 -0.02 -45.97
C PHE A 251 23.96 -0.19 -45.44
N ASN A 252 23.14 0.83 -45.67
CA ASN A 252 21.69 0.78 -45.56
C ASN A 252 21.08 -0.05 -46.70
N ALA A 253 19.77 -0.34 -46.60
CA ALA A 253 19.05 -1.09 -47.63
C ALA A 253 19.02 -0.39 -49.01
N ASP A 254 19.19 0.93 -49.03
CA ASP A 254 19.24 1.75 -50.25
C ASP A 254 20.67 1.88 -50.83
N GLY A 255 21.66 1.21 -50.25
CA GLY A 255 23.06 1.25 -50.68
C GLY A 255 23.86 2.45 -50.17
N SER A 256 23.25 3.35 -49.40
CA SER A 256 23.99 4.44 -48.74
C SER A 256 24.82 3.93 -47.55
N VAL A 257 25.96 4.56 -47.28
CA VAL A 257 26.80 4.22 -46.11
C VAL A 257 26.03 4.51 -44.82
N ILE A 258 26.02 3.56 -43.88
CA ILE A 258 25.38 3.77 -42.57
C ILE A 258 26.04 4.96 -41.89
N THR A 259 25.24 5.98 -41.59
CA THR A 259 25.70 7.23 -41.00
C THR A 259 24.84 7.59 -39.80
N SER A 260 25.44 7.80 -38.62
CA SER A 260 24.71 8.23 -37.43
C SER A 260 24.23 9.69 -37.54
N PRO A 261 23.29 10.14 -36.68
CA PRO A 261 22.90 11.55 -36.62
C PRO A 261 24.06 12.53 -36.37
N ALA A 262 25.12 12.07 -35.70
CA ALA A 262 26.33 12.86 -35.45
C ALA A 262 27.34 12.83 -36.62
N GLY A 263 27.08 12.01 -37.64
CA GLY A 263 27.91 11.91 -38.85
C GLY A 263 28.95 10.78 -38.85
N ALA A 264 28.92 9.85 -37.88
CA ALA A 264 29.82 8.70 -37.84
C ALA A 264 29.48 7.69 -38.96
N GLN A 265 30.48 7.15 -39.68
CA GLN A 265 30.26 6.48 -40.97
C GLN A 265 30.73 5.02 -41.01
N GLY A 266 29.96 4.19 -41.71
CA GLY A 266 30.28 2.81 -42.05
C GLY A 266 30.10 1.83 -40.90
N LYS A 267 30.58 0.60 -41.11
CA LYS A 267 30.41 -0.54 -40.18
C LYS A 267 30.94 -0.30 -38.78
N TYR A 268 32.00 0.48 -38.66
CA TYR A 268 32.66 0.76 -37.38
C TYR A 268 32.37 2.16 -36.84
N GLN A 269 31.45 2.90 -37.49
CA GLN A 269 31.03 4.25 -37.12
C GLN A 269 32.21 5.18 -36.81
N LEU A 270 33.15 5.29 -37.76
CA LEU A 270 34.25 6.24 -37.63
C LEU A 270 33.75 7.66 -37.89
N MET A 271 34.12 8.60 -37.03
CA MET A 271 33.89 10.03 -37.30
C MET A 271 34.73 10.47 -38.51
N PRO A 272 34.20 11.34 -39.40
CA PRO A 272 34.90 11.74 -40.62
C PRO A 272 36.28 12.34 -40.37
N ASP A 273 36.42 13.15 -39.31
CA ASP A 273 37.71 13.77 -38.96
C ASP A 273 38.73 12.73 -38.49
N THR A 274 38.31 11.77 -37.66
CA THR A 274 39.14 10.63 -37.23
C THR A 274 39.54 9.77 -38.43
N GLY A 275 38.60 9.49 -39.33
CA GLY A 275 38.84 8.71 -40.55
C GLY A 275 39.87 9.39 -41.46
N LYS A 276 39.74 10.70 -41.69
CA LYS A 276 40.72 11.50 -42.47
C LYS A 276 42.10 11.50 -41.85
N GLU A 277 42.20 11.65 -40.53
CA GLU A 277 43.48 11.63 -39.82
C GLU A 277 44.19 10.28 -40.00
N LEU A 278 43.47 9.18 -39.82
CA LEU A 278 44.02 7.83 -39.95
C LEU A 278 44.36 7.47 -41.41
N ALA A 279 43.53 7.87 -42.36
CA ALA A 279 43.78 7.69 -43.79
C ALA A 279 45.05 8.46 -44.22
N ALA A 280 45.20 9.70 -43.77
CA ALA A 280 46.39 10.51 -44.02
C ALA A 280 47.66 9.88 -43.44
N LYS A 281 47.61 9.29 -42.22
CA LYS A 281 48.73 8.53 -41.63
C LYS A 281 49.14 7.32 -42.48
N ARG A 282 48.21 6.74 -43.24
CA ARG A 282 48.47 5.65 -44.20
C ARG A 282 48.84 6.14 -45.61
N GLY A 283 48.82 7.44 -45.86
CA GLY A 283 49.08 8.00 -47.19
C GLY A 283 47.97 7.75 -48.21
N VAL A 284 46.73 7.54 -47.76
CA VAL A 284 45.54 7.31 -48.60
C VAL A 284 44.47 8.38 -48.34
N GLU A 285 43.59 8.60 -49.31
CA GLU A 285 42.41 9.47 -49.13
C GLU A 285 41.29 8.72 -48.40
N TYR A 286 40.58 9.41 -47.49
CA TYR A 286 39.49 8.82 -46.74
C TYR A 286 38.25 8.64 -47.63
N ASN A 287 37.83 7.38 -47.82
CA ASN A 287 36.64 6.97 -48.53
C ASN A 287 35.72 6.14 -47.61
N PRO A 288 34.65 6.72 -47.06
CA PRO A 288 33.76 6.01 -46.14
C PRO A 288 32.91 4.92 -46.81
N ALA A 289 32.84 4.86 -48.14
CA ALA A 289 32.09 3.82 -48.87
C ALA A 289 32.93 2.56 -49.17
N ASP A 290 34.24 2.62 -48.92
CA ASP A 290 35.12 1.46 -49.01
C ASP A 290 35.09 0.70 -47.68
N GLU A 291 34.42 -0.46 -47.66
CA GLU A 291 34.29 -1.28 -46.44
C GLU A 291 35.65 -1.80 -45.94
N GLU A 292 36.56 -2.15 -46.86
CA GLU A 292 37.90 -2.63 -46.49
C GLU A 292 38.72 -1.52 -45.86
N GLN A 293 38.69 -0.32 -46.45
CA GLN A 293 39.35 0.85 -45.89
C GLN A 293 38.75 1.21 -44.52
N ASN A 294 37.41 1.22 -44.38
CA ASN A 294 36.75 1.49 -43.11
C ASN A 294 37.17 0.50 -42.01
N ALA A 295 37.27 -0.79 -42.35
CA ALA A 295 37.74 -1.83 -41.43
C ALA A 295 39.20 -1.62 -41.01
N LEU A 296 40.06 -1.32 -41.98
CA LEU A 296 41.48 -1.08 -41.74
C LEU A 296 41.72 0.12 -40.82
N LEU A 297 41.09 1.26 -41.12
CA LEU A 297 41.21 2.48 -40.32
C LEU A 297 40.60 2.30 -38.92
N ALA A 298 39.48 1.58 -38.80
CA ALA A 298 38.89 1.31 -37.50
C ALA A 298 39.79 0.41 -36.65
N SER A 299 40.46 -0.56 -37.27
CA SER A 299 41.44 -1.41 -36.59
C SER A 299 42.64 -0.61 -36.09
N ASP A 300 43.15 0.34 -36.89
CA ASP A 300 44.21 1.25 -36.42
C ASP A 300 43.79 2.07 -35.22
N TYR A 301 42.58 2.61 -35.28
CA TYR A 301 42.05 3.42 -34.20
C TYR A 301 41.89 2.60 -32.92
N ALA A 302 41.30 1.41 -33.01
CA ALA A 302 41.13 0.50 -31.90
C ALA A 302 42.49 0.08 -31.30
N ASN A 303 43.49 -0.22 -32.15
CA ASN A 303 44.85 -0.53 -31.72
C ASN A 303 45.56 0.66 -31.08
N GLN A 304 45.36 1.88 -31.58
CA GLN A 304 45.87 3.11 -30.98
C GLN A 304 45.28 3.32 -29.58
N LEU A 305 43.97 3.14 -29.42
CA LEU A 305 43.29 3.27 -28.13
C LEU A 305 43.75 2.19 -27.15
N TYR A 306 43.80 0.93 -27.59
CA TYR A 306 44.29 -0.16 -26.74
C TYR A 306 45.77 0.03 -26.38
N GLY A 307 46.63 0.46 -27.30
CA GLY A 307 48.03 0.76 -27.02
C GLY A 307 48.21 1.90 -26.01
N LYS A 308 47.33 2.91 -26.02
CA LYS A 308 47.32 4.00 -25.04
C LYS A 308 46.85 3.53 -23.65
N TYR A 309 45.77 2.76 -23.61
CA TYR A 309 45.10 2.43 -22.34
C TYR A 309 45.52 1.09 -21.75
N GLY A 310 45.96 0.10 -22.53
CA GLY A 310 46.28 -1.24 -22.05
C GLY A 310 45.11 -1.94 -21.35
N SER A 311 43.88 -1.51 -21.63
CA SER A 311 42.65 -1.99 -21.00
C SER A 311 41.52 -1.89 -22.01
N GLU A 312 40.84 -3.00 -22.29
CA GLU A 312 39.69 -3.02 -23.21
C GLU A 312 38.55 -2.12 -22.71
N THR A 313 38.35 -2.05 -21.40
CA THR A 313 37.31 -1.23 -20.79
C THR A 313 37.53 0.25 -21.06
N LEU A 314 38.77 0.73 -20.84
CA LEU A 314 39.12 2.12 -21.10
C LEU A 314 39.20 2.41 -22.61
N ALA A 315 39.74 1.50 -23.40
CA ALA A 315 39.81 1.64 -24.86
C ALA A 315 38.41 1.66 -25.49
N GLY A 316 37.50 0.78 -25.07
CA GLY A 316 36.10 0.76 -25.50
C GLY A 316 35.33 2.01 -25.06
N ALA A 317 35.53 2.46 -23.81
CA ALA A 317 34.96 3.72 -23.35
C ALA A 317 35.47 4.90 -24.18
N ALA A 318 36.75 4.91 -24.55
CA ALA A 318 37.35 5.95 -25.38
C ALA A 318 36.92 5.85 -26.85
N TYR A 319 36.62 4.65 -27.35
CA TYR A 319 36.08 4.44 -28.68
C TYR A 319 34.71 5.11 -28.82
N ASN A 320 33.83 4.88 -27.84
CA ASN A 320 32.46 5.43 -27.86
C ASN A 320 32.38 6.89 -27.37
N TRP A 321 33.05 7.25 -26.27
CA TRP A 321 32.91 8.56 -25.60
C TRP A 321 34.05 9.54 -25.90
N GLY A 322 35.07 9.08 -26.61
CA GLY A 322 36.27 9.85 -26.93
C GLY A 322 37.34 9.79 -25.84
N MET A 323 38.60 9.61 -26.26
CA MET A 323 39.75 9.48 -25.36
C MET A 323 39.94 10.66 -24.40
N GLY A 324 39.67 11.89 -24.83
CA GLY A 324 39.85 13.07 -23.97
C GLY A 324 38.87 13.13 -22.79
N ASN A 325 37.67 12.56 -22.95
CA ASN A 325 36.68 12.48 -21.87
C ASN A 325 37.05 11.40 -20.85
N VAL A 326 37.53 10.25 -21.34
CA VAL A 326 38.05 9.17 -20.50
C VAL A 326 39.26 9.65 -19.70
N ASP A 327 40.20 10.38 -20.32
CA ASP A 327 41.38 10.93 -19.63
C ASP A 327 40.97 11.91 -18.50
N LYS A 328 39.99 12.78 -18.75
CA LYS A 328 39.45 13.69 -17.74
C LYS A 328 38.79 12.94 -16.59
N LEU A 329 38.05 11.87 -16.88
CA LEU A 329 37.40 11.07 -15.84
C LEU A 329 38.45 10.35 -14.98
N ILE A 330 39.44 9.70 -15.60
CA ILE A 330 40.57 9.08 -14.89
C ILE A 330 41.25 10.10 -13.97
N ALA A 331 41.55 11.29 -14.46
CA ALA A 331 42.18 12.34 -13.65
C ALA A 331 41.31 12.81 -12.47
N LYS A 332 39.97 12.74 -12.61
CA LYS A 332 39.02 13.16 -11.58
C LYS A 332 38.76 12.09 -10.52
N THR A 333 38.71 10.81 -10.91
CA THR A 333 38.14 9.73 -10.07
C THR A 333 39.13 8.63 -9.75
N GLY A 334 40.30 8.61 -10.39
CA GLY A 334 41.31 7.56 -10.26
C GLY A 334 41.35 6.62 -11.47
N ASP A 335 42.51 6.01 -11.68
CA ASP A 335 42.80 5.06 -12.76
C ASP A 335 42.53 3.61 -12.34
N PRO A 336 41.55 2.92 -12.97
CA PRO A 336 41.20 1.55 -12.59
C PRO A 336 42.34 0.55 -12.82
N ARG A 337 43.29 0.85 -13.73
CA ARG A 337 44.43 -0.04 -14.02
C ARG A 337 45.46 -0.08 -12.90
N LYS A 338 45.47 0.96 -12.06
CA LYS A 338 46.38 1.09 -10.92
C LYS A 338 45.73 0.66 -9.61
N GLY A 339 44.46 0.24 -9.65
CA GLY A 339 43.68 -0.07 -8.46
C GLY A 339 43.28 1.15 -7.63
N GLU A 340 43.42 2.37 -8.16
CA GLU A 340 43.01 3.62 -7.48
C GLU A 340 41.48 3.69 -7.31
N ILE A 341 40.76 3.02 -8.21
CA ILE A 341 39.31 2.83 -8.21
C ILE A 341 39.02 1.43 -8.76
N SER A 342 37.95 0.78 -8.31
CA SER A 342 37.54 -0.48 -8.93
C SER A 342 37.00 -0.22 -10.34
N GLU A 343 37.18 -1.18 -11.25
CA GLU A 343 36.66 -1.07 -12.61
C GLU A 343 35.14 -0.87 -12.63
N ALA A 344 34.40 -1.59 -11.77
CA ALA A 344 32.96 -1.44 -11.65
C ALA A 344 32.53 -0.04 -11.19
N GLU A 345 33.27 0.57 -10.26
CA GLU A 345 33.01 1.94 -9.81
C GLU A 345 33.35 2.96 -10.90
N PHE A 346 34.46 2.76 -11.63
CA PHE A 346 34.80 3.60 -12.78
C PHE A 346 33.70 3.56 -13.84
N ILE A 347 33.23 2.34 -14.20
CA ILE A 347 32.14 2.16 -15.17
C ILE A 347 30.89 2.91 -14.70
N ARG A 348 30.53 2.88 -13.41
CA ARG A 348 29.34 3.57 -12.88
C ARG A 348 29.37 5.08 -13.09
N GLN A 349 30.56 5.68 -13.19
CA GLN A 349 30.75 7.11 -13.43
C GLN A 349 30.73 7.49 -14.92
N LEU A 350 30.74 6.52 -15.83
CA LEU A 350 30.60 6.76 -17.27
C LEU A 350 29.15 7.16 -17.64
N PRO A 351 28.98 7.91 -18.74
CA PRO A 351 27.66 8.17 -19.32
C PRO A 351 26.87 6.88 -19.55
N ALA A 352 25.54 6.94 -19.40
CA ALA A 352 24.67 5.77 -19.57
C ALA A 352 24.84 5.10 -20.95
N GLU A 353 25.03 5.90 -21.99
CA GLU A 353 25.28 5.42 -23.35
C GLU A 353 26.55 4.56 -23.43
N THR A 354 27.66 5.06 -22.89
CA THR A 354 28.97 4.37 -22.89
C THR A 354 28.97 3.13 -22.02
N ARG A 355 28.29 3.15 -20.87
CA ARG A 355 28.06 1.93 -20.06
C ARG A 355 27.31 0.87 -20.86
N GLY A 356 26.25 1.26 -21.56
CA GLY A 356 25.49 0.36 -22.42
C GLY A 356 26.32 -0.17 -23.60
N TRP A 357 27.17 0.67 -24.19
CA TRP A 357 28.09 0.28 -25.25
C TRP A 357 29.07 -0.80 -24.77
N LEU A 358 29.73 -0.59 -23.62
CA LEU A 358 30.67 -1.56 -23.03
C LEU A 358 30.00 -2.90 -22.74
N ALA A 359 28.79 -2.88 -22.16
CA ALA A 359 28.04 -4.09 -21.87
C ALA A 359 27.73 -4.89 -23.15
N ARG A 360 27.28 -4.21 -24.22
CA ARG A 360 27.03 -4.85 -25.52
C ARG A 360 28.32 -5.34 -26.16
N TYR A 361 29.42 -4.58 -26.09
CA TYR A 361 30.72 -5.00 -26.60
C TYR A 361 31.20 -6.28 -25.93
N ARG A 362 31.20 -6.35 -24.60
CA ARG A 362 31.63 -7.53 -23.85
C ARG A 362 30.77 -8.75 -24.14
N LYS A 363 29.45 -8.60 -24.23
CA LYS A 363 28.55 -9.69 -24.65
C LYS A 363 28.84 -10.18 -26.06
N ASN A 364 29.07 -9.29 -27.01
CA ASN A 364 29.40 -9.67 -28.39
C ASN A 364 30.84 -10.21 -28.53
N LYS A 365 31.77 -9.86 -27.65
CA LYS A 365 33.13 -10.44 -27.64
C LYS A 365 33.14 -11.94 -27.34
N THR A 366 32.06 -12.50 -26.78
CA THR A 366 31.93 -13.94 -26.52
C THR A 366 32.04 -14.82 -27.77
N GLY A 367 31.86 -14.26 -28.97
CA GLY A 367 31.75 -15.02 -30.21
C GLY A 367 30.32 -15.45 -30.55
N LEU A 368 29.36 -15.22 -29.65
CA LEU A 368 27.95 -15.47 -29.92
C LEU A 368 27.42 -14.54 -31.01
N ASP A 369 26.42 -15.00 -31.75
CA ASP A 369 25.70 -14.17 -32.69
C ASP A 369 24.67 -13.28 -31.95
N PRO A 370 24.22 -12.17 -32.55
CA PRO A 370 23.30 -11.25 -31.91
C PRO A 370 21.96 -11.88 -31.49
N VAL A 371 21.48 -12.93 -32.18
CA VAL A 371 20.22 -13.60 -31.82
C VAL A 371 20.38 -14.36 -30.52
N SER A 372 21.48 -15.11 -30.36
CA SER A 372 21.80 -15.79 -29.10
C SER A 372 22.00 -14.80 -27.95
N VAL A 373 22.73 -13.69 -28.16
CA VAL A 373 22.88 -12.66 -27.12
C VAL A 373 21.52 -12.09 -26.68
N ASN A 374 20.64 -11.75 -27.63
CA ASN A 374 19.30 -11.25 -27.33
C ASN A 374 18.43 -12.28 -26.59
N LYS A 375 18.54 -13.57 -26.95
CA LYS A 375 17.84 -14.65 -26.25
C LYS A 375 18.30 -14.73 -24.78
N ILE A 376 19.59 -14.61 -24.53
CA ILE A 376 20.16 -14.67 -23.17
C ILE A 376 19.81 -13.40 -22.38
N ASP A 377 19.81 -12.23 -23.02
CA ASP A 377 19.30 -10.99 -22.41
C ASP A 377 17.86 -11.16 -21.92
N ASN A 378 16.98 -11.74 -22.75
CA ASN A 378 15.60 -12.02 -22.35
C ASN A 378 15.50 -12.99 -21.15
N ILE A 379 16.37 -14.00 -21.07
CA ILE A 379 16.45 -14.91 -19.93
C ILE A 379 16.86 -14.14 -18.66
N ALA A 380 17.92 -13.34 -18.74
CA ALA A 380 18.41 -12.55 -17.62
C ALA A 380 17.34 -11.57 -17.12
N GLU A 381 16.69 -10.84 -18.03
CA GLU A 381 15.59 -9.93 -17.69
C GLU A 381 14.41 -10.66 -17.05
N SER A 382 14.07 -11.85 -17.53
CA SER A 382 13.02 -12.67 -16.92
C SER A 382 13.37 -13.04 -15.48
N LYS A 383 14.61 -13.44 -15.23
CA LYS A 383 15.09 -13.77 -13.88
C LYS A 383 15.08 -12.55 -12.96
N ILE A 384 15.45 -11.38 -13.45
CA ILE A 384 15.34 -10.13 -12.69
C ILE A 384 13.88 -9.81 -12.38
N ARG A 385 12.96 -9.99 -13.34
CA ARG A 385 11.51 -9.79 -13.11
C ARG A 385 10.98 -10.74 -12.03
N GLU A 386 11.34 -12.01 -12.08
CA GLU A 386 11.00 -13.01 -11.05
C GLU A 386 11.53 -12.59 -9.67
N GLN A 387 12.81 -12.22 -9.57
CA GLN A 387 13.43 -11.74 -8.32
C GLN A 387 12.74 -10.49 -7.77
N ARG A 388 12.41 -9.52 -8.63
CA ARG A 388 11.69 -8.31 -8.24
C ARG A 388 10.29 -8.61 -7.73
N THR A 389 9.57 -9.51 -8.38
CA THR A 389 8.22 -9.91 -7.95
C THR A 389 8.26 -10.60 -6.60
N ALA A 390 9.17 -11.57 -6.39
CA ALA A 390 9.32 -12.24 -5.10
C ALA A 390 9.70 -11.25 -3.98
N LEU A 391 10.56 -10.26 -4.27
CA LEU A 391 10.92 -9.24 -3.30
C LEU A 391 9.75 -8.28 -3.00
N ARG A 392 8.95 -7.90 -4.01
CA ARG A 392 7.74 -7.08 -3.82
C ARG A 392 6.74 -7.76 -2.90
N GLU A 393 6.49 -9.05 -3.08
CA GLU A 393 5.57 -9.80 -2.20
C GLU A 393 5.99 -9.74 -0.71
N GLN A 394 7.29 -9.60 -0.42
CA GLN A 394 7.81 -9.42 0.94
C GLN A 394 7.76 -7.96 1.42
N ILE A 395 8.06 -7.00 0.54
CA ILE A 395 8.19 -5.58 0.90
C ILE A 395 6.83 -4.88 0.96
N ASP A 396 5.90 -5.19 0.07
CA ASP A 396 4.62 -4.51 -0.07
C ASP A 396 3.81 -4.44 1.24
N PRO A 397 3.65 -5.52 2.03
CA PRO A 397 2.93 -5.42 3.30
C PRO A 397 3.65 -4.50 4.30
N ILE A 398 4.99 -4.55 4.35
CA ILE A 398 5.80 -3.71 5.23
C ILE A 398 5.65 -2.24 4.81
N LEU A 399 5.90 -1.93 3.53
CA LEU A 399 5.81 -0.59 2.99
C LEU A 399 4.41 0.01 3.14
N ASN A 400 3.37 -0.76 2.83
CA ASN A 400 1.99 -0.28 2.97
C ASN A 400 1.64 0.00 4.44
N ASN A 401 2.02 -0.88 5.36
CA ASN A 401 1.79 -0.66 6.79
C ASN A 401 2.57 0.55 7.31
N THR A 402 3.86 0.64 6.98
CA THR A 402 4.71 1.80 7.31
C THR A 402 4.08 3.11 6.81
N MET A 403 3.64 3.15 5.55
CA MET A 403 3.00 4.34 4.99
C MET A 403 1.69 4.69 5.71
N ALA A 404 0.87 3.70 6.06
CA ALA A 404 -0.36 3.92 6.81
C ALA A 404 -0.08 4.49 8.21
N GLN A 405 0.87 3.92 8.94
CA GLN A 405 1.31 4.40 10.26
C GLN A 405 1.81 5.85 10.18
N LEU A 406 2.68 6.16 9.22
CA LEU A 406 3.19 7.51 9.03
C LEU A 406 2.09 8.52 8.70
N TYR A 407 1.11 8.16 7.86
CA TYR A 407 -0.01 9.03 7.54
C TYR A 407 -0.99 9.21 8.70
N ASN A 408 -1.02 8.28 9.65
CA ASN A 408 -1.72 8.42 10.93
C ASN A 408 -0.88 9.18 11.99
N GLY A 409 0.34 9.62 11.64
CA GLY A 409 1.25 10.29 12.55
C GLY A 409 1.96 9.37 13.53
N GLU A 410 1.89 8.05 13.33
CA GLU A 410 2.47 7.03 14.21
C GLU A 410 3.94 6.76 13.88
N VAL A 411 4.66 6.14 14.82
CA VAL A 411 6.00 5.62 14.59
C VAL A 411 5.86 4.22 13.99
N PRO A 412 6.42 3.94 12.79
CA PRO A 412 6.25 2.63 12.18
C PRO A 412 6.89 1.49 12.97
N ASP A 413 6.23 0.32 12.99
CA ASP A 413 6.76 -0.87 13.68
C ASP A 413 8.00 -1.44 12.98
N ALA A 414 8.05 -1.29 11.66
CA ALA A 414 9.15 -1.71 10.81
C ALA A 414 9.39 -0.68 9.71
N MET A 415 10.63 -0.62 9.22
CA MET A 415 11.04 0.26 8.14
C MET A 415 11.62 -0.57 6.99
N PRO A 416 11.04 -0.50 5.78
CA PRO A 416 11.59 -1.19 4.62
C PRO A 416 12.91 -0.55 4.19
N ASP A 417 13.83 -1.39 3.70
CA ASP A 417 15.11 -0.93 3.19
C ASP A 417 14.95 -0.23 1.82
N LYS A 418 15.58 0.95 1.67
CA LYS A 418 15.44 1.78 0.47
C LYS A 418 16.01 1.11 -0.78
N ALA A 419 17.13 0.41 -0.67
CA ALA A 419 17.74 -0.28 -1.81
C ALA A 419 16.83 -1.42 -2.30
N SER A 420 16.20 -2.11 -1.34
CA SER A 420 15.24 -3.18 -1.59
C SER A 420 13.99 -2.65 -2.30
N ILE A 421 13.44 -1.50 -1.89
CA ILE A 421 12.35 -0.82 -2.61
C ILE A 421 12.79 -0.44 -4.03
N MET A 422 13.97 0.16 -4.18
CA MET A 422 14.50 0.56 -5.50
C MET A 422 14.63 -0.63 -6.45
N PHE A 423 15.16 -1.75 -5.97
CA PHE A 423 15.28 -2.96 -6.78
C PHE A 423 13.90 -3.54 -7.13
N ALA A 424 13.03 -3.73 -6.13
CA ALA A 424 11.70 -4.34 -6.25
C ALA A 424 10.80 -3.59 -7.26
N TYR A 425 10.80 -2.26 -7.21
CA TYR A 425 9.91 -1.42 -8.02
C TYR A 425 10.56 -0.90 -9.32
N GLY A 426 11.85 -1.18 -9.55
CA GLY A 426 12.57 -0.69 -10.73
C GLY A 426 12.51 0.85 -10.83
N GLU A 427 12.10 1.37 -11.99
CA GLU A 427 12.01 2.82 -12.23
C GLU A 427 11.10 3.55 -11.24
N GLN A 428 10.04 2.90 -10.75
CA GLN A 428 9.11 3.50 -9.79
C GLN A 428 9.66 3.53 -8.35
N GLY A 429 10.72 2.76 -8.06
CA GLY A 429 11.26 2.64 -6.71
C GLY A 429 11.81 3.96 -6.17
N ALA A 430 12.41 4.80 -7.02
CA ALA A 430 12.87 6.12 -6.62
C ALA A 430 11.72 7.02 -6.14
N LYS A 431 10.56 6.95 -6.81
CA LYS A 431 9.35 7.68 -6.41
C LYS A 431 8.80 7.16 -5.09
N ALA A 432 8.76 5.84 -4.90
CA ALA A 432 8.30 5.22 -3.65
C ALA A 432 9.20 5.61 -2.46
N VAL A 433 10.52 5.59 -2.62
CA VAL A 433 11.47 6.02 -1.59
C VAL A 433 11.28 7.49 -1.24
N LYS A 434 11.08 8.37 -2.24
CA LYS A 434 10.79 9.79 -1.99
C LYS A 434 9.48 9.99 -1.22
N GLN A 435 8.43 9.27 -1.58
CA GLN A 435 7.15 9.32 -0.85
C GLN A 435 7.30 8.88 0.61
N LEU A 436 8.06 7.82 0.85
CA LEU A 436 8.38 7.34 2.19
C LEU A 436 9.14 8.40 2.99
N ASP A 437 10.17 9.03 2.42
CA ASP A 437 10.94 10.09 3.09
C ASP A 437 10.07 11.30 3.46
N ILE A 438 9.17 11.71 2.57
CA ILE A 438 8.23 12.80 2.82
C ILE A 438 7.24 12.42 3.95
N ALA A 439 6.69 11.21 3.92
CA ALA A 439 5.78 10.73 4.96
C ALA A 439 6.45 10.68 6.35
N ILE A 440 7.72 10.25 6.43
CA ILE A 440 8.51 10.25 7.66
C ILE A 440 8.64 11.67 8.22
N ASN A 441 8.98 12.64 7.37
CA ASN A 441 9.16 14.03 7.80
C ASN A 441 7.84 14.65 8.29
N ASN A 442 6.73 14.33 7.63
CA ASN A 442 5.41 14.77 8.06
C ASN A 442 5.01 14.16 9.40
N ALA A 443 5.20 12.85 9.60
CA ALA A 443 4.91 12.20 10.87
C ALA A 443 5.73 12.81 12.01
N LYS A 444 7.04 13.08 11.78
CA LYS A 444 7.89 13.78 12.74
C LYS A 444 7.38 15.18 13.07
N THR A 445 6.98 15.94 12.06
CA THR A 445 6.41 17.28 12.26
C THR A 445 5.13 17.20 13.07
N PHE A 446 4.20 16.34 12.69
CA PHE A 446 2.95 16.12 13.41
C PHE A 446 3.24 15.80 14.88
N GLN A 447 4.16 14.87 15.15
CA GLN A 447 4.52 14.49 16.52
C GLN A 447 5.05 15.67 17.35
N ALA A 448 5.74 16.63 16.73
CA ALA A 448 6.25 17.82 17.39
C ALA A 448 5.18 18.88 17.68
N ILE A 449 4.08 18.93 16.89
CA ILE A 449 3.09 20.01 16.97
C ILE A 449 1.70 19.55 17.48
N GLN A 450 1.40 18.26 17.52
CA GLN A 450 0.04 17.75 17.82
C GLN A 450 -0.55 18.21 19.17
N TYR A 451 0.29 18.67 20.11
CA TYR A 451 -0.15 19.14 21.44
C TYR A 451 0.08 20.63 21.70
N VAL A 452 0.63 21.38 20.74
CA VAL A 452 0.77 22.84 20.88
C VAL A 452 -0.54 23.55 20.51
N SER A 453 -0.62 24.87 20.69
CA SER A 453 -1.86 25.61 20.39
C SER A 453 -2.24 25.53 18.91
N PRO A 454 -3.53 25.59 18.53
CA PRO A 454 -3.95 25.59 17.13
C PRO A 454 -3.27 26.68 16.28
N GLU A 455 -3.03 27.86 16.86
CA GLU A 455 -2.34 28.97 16.19
C GLU A 455 -0.87 28.61 15.91
N GLN A 456 -0.18 28.01 16.89
CA GLN A 456 1.20 27.56 16.74
C GLN A 456 1.30 26.41 15.73
N GLN A 457 0.38 25.45 15.78
CA GLN A 457 0.28 24.38 14.78
C GLN A 457 0.13 24.94 13.36
N GLN A 458 -0.78 25.90 13.17
CA GLN A 458 -1.02 26.49 11.86
C GLN A 458 0.19 27.30 11.37
N ALA A 459 0.90 27.98 12.27
CA ALA A 459 2.16 28.67 11.97
C ALA A 459 3.27 27.69 11.56
N GLU A 460 3.44 26.57 12.26
CA GLU A 460 4.44 25.54 11.91
C GLU A 460 4.10 24.83 10.59
N ILE A 461 2.83 24.49 10.36
CA ILE A 461 2.38 23.90 9.09
C ILE A 461 2.62 24.88 7.95
N ALA A 462 2.28 26.17 8.11
CA ALA A 462 2.46 27.18 7.07
C ALA A 462 3.91 27.29 6.57
N LYS A 463 4.91 27.08 7.45
CA LYS A 463 6.34 27.05 7.08
C LYS A 463 6.70 25.90 6.13
N LEU A 464 5.93 24.81 6.14
CA LEU A 464 6.16 23.61 5.33
C LEU A 464 5.45 23.65 3.97
N LYS A 465 4.76 24.75 3.65
CA LYS A 465 4.05 24.88 2.37
C LYS A 465 5.05 24.85 1.20
N PRO A 466 4.92 23.89 0.28
CA PRO A 466 5.88 23.76 -0.83
C PRO A 466 5.72 24.88 -1.86
N GLN A 467 6.81 25.21 -2.55
CA GLN A 467 6.86 26.21 -3.62
C GLN A 467 6.87 25.56 -5.01
N ALA A 468 6.32 26.23 -6.02
CA ALA A 468 6.13 25.65 -7.36
C ALA A 468 7.43 25.17 -8.05
N ASN A 469 8.57 25.73 -7.66
CA ASN A 469 9.91 25.36 -8.14
C ASN A 469 10.59 24.28 -7.28
N ASP A 470 9.95 23.79 -6.22
CA ASP A 470 10.51 22.75 -5.37
C ASP A 470 10.65 21.43 -6.14
N PRO A 471 11.77 20.71 -5.96
CA PRO A 471 11.86 19.31 -6.36
C PRO A 471 10.72 18.51 -5.73
N ASP A 472 10.06 17.68 -6.56
CA ASP A 472 8.94 16.82 -6.16
C ASP A 472 7.73 17.60 -5.60
N TYR A 473 7.50 18.84 -6.06
CA TYR A 473 6.41 19.72 -5.62
C TYR A 473 5.06 19.01 -5.42
N ALA A 474 4.62 18.21 -6.39
CA ALA A 474 3.34 17.51 -6.32
C ALA A 474 3.26 16.53 -5.13
N LEU A 475 4.34 15.80 -4.84
CA LEU A 475 4.39 14.87 -3.70
C LEU A 475 4.40 15.63 -2.37
N LYS A 476 5.14 16.73 -2.30
CA LYS A 476 5.18 17.59 -1.10
C LYS A 476 3.84 18.26 -0.85
N LEU A 477 3.13 18.68 -1.90
CA LEU A 477 1.82 19.34 -1.78
C LEU A 477 0.74 18.37 -1.27
N ASP A 478 0.71 17.15 -1.79
CA ASP A 478 -0.15 16.07 -1.28
C ASP A 478 0.15 15.78 0.20
N ALA A 479 1.43 15.64 0.54
CA ALA A 479 1.86 15.42 1.91
C ALA A 479 1.47 16.58 2.84
N TYR A 480 1.67 17.83 2.42
CA TYR A 480 1.24 19.03 3.16
C TYR A 480 -0.26 18.99 3.47
N GLY A 481 -1.09 18.64 2.48
CA GLY A 481 -2.54 18.47 2.69
C GLY A 481 -2.86 17.39 3.72
N LYS A 482 -2.18 16.24 3.65
CA LYS A 482 -2.34 15.15 4.63
C LYS A 482 -1.92 15.55 6.04
N LEU A 483 -0.83 16.29 6.20
CA LEU A 483 -0.40 16.82 7.50
C LEU A 483 -1.46 17.74 8.10
N GLY A 484 -2.00 18.67 7.30
CA GLY A 484 -3.08 19.57 7.74
C GLY A 484 -4.33 18.81 8.19
N ALA A 485 -4.77 17.81 7.41
CA ALA A 485 -5.91 16.96 7.77
C ALA A 485 -5.66 16.15 9.04
N LEU A 486 -4.44 15.62 9.21
CA LEU A 486 -4.05 14.87 10.41
C LEU A 486 -4.07 15.74 11.67
N VAL A 487 -3.55 16.97 11.59
CA VAL A 487 -3.60 17.96 12.69
C VAL A 487 -5.04 18.32 13.03
N GLN A 488 -5.89 18.58 12.03
CA GLN A 488 -7.30 18.87 12.26
C GLN A 488 -8.00 17.71 12.99
N LYS A 489 -7.80 16.46 12.52
CA LYS A 489 -8.36 15.27 13.15
C LYS A 489 -7.87 15.11 14.61
N SER A 490 -6.60 15.41 14.86
CA SER A 490 -6.03 15.39 16.21
C SER A 490 -6.70 16.44 17.13
N ASN A 491 -6.88 17.67 16.63
CA ASN A 491 -7.54 18.74 17.38
C ASN A 491 -9.00 18.40 17.70
N GLU A 492 -9.74 17.83 16.74
CA GLU A 492 -11.12 17.37 16.97
C GLU A 492 -11.17 16.30 18.06
N ALA A 493 -10.24 15.33 18.04
CA ALA A 493 -10.16 14.29 19.06
C ALA A 493 -9.81 14.85 20.45
N ILE A 494 -8.87 15.79 20.52
CA ILE A 494 -8.49 16.47 21.78
C ILE A 494 -9.68 17.28 22.31
N GLN A 495 -10.41 17.98 21.43
CA GLN A 495 -11.59 18.76 21.83
C GLN A 495 -12.68 17.85 22.39
N VAL A 496 -12.97 16.71 21.75
CA VAL A 496 -13.92 15.73 22.27
C VAL A 496 -13.51 15.21 23.65
N GLN A 497 -12.21 14.97 23.88
CA GLN A 497 -11.70 14.57 25.19
C GLN A 497 -11.87 15.67 26.24
N ARG A 498 -11.65 16.94 25.88
CA ARG A 498 -11.91 18.09 26.76
C ARG A 498 -13.40 18.21 27.09
N ASP A 499 -14.26 18.18 26.08
CA ASP A 499 -15.72 18.27 26.24
C ASP A 499 -16.26 17.13 27.13
N THR A 500 -15.74 15.91 26.95
CA THR A 500 -16.09 14.75 27.79
C THR A 500 -15.62 14.91 29.23
N ARG A 501 -14.39 15.39 29.45
CA ARG A 501 -13.88 15.69 30.80
C ARG A 501 -14.73 16.76 31.48
N ARG A 502 -15.03 17.85 30.77
CA ARG A 502 -15.89 18.93 31.26
C ARG A 502 -17.27 18.42 31.69
N PHE A 503 -17.89 17.56 30.88
CA PHE A 503 -19.15 16.94 31.22
C PHE A 503 -19.04 16.06 32.48
N ASN A 504 -18.00 15.23 32.58
CA ASN A 504 -17.79 14.36 33.74
C ASN A 504 -17.48 15.14 35.03
N GLU A 505 -16.77 16.27 34.93
CA GLU A 505 -16.57 17.19 36.06
C GLU A 505 -17.89 17.78 36.52
N ALA A 506 -18.71 18.29 35.60
CA ALA A 506 -20.04 18.81 35.91
C ALA A 506 -20.93 17.74 36.55
N LEU A 507 -20.85 16.50 36.06
CA LEU A 507 -21.51 15.33 36.66
C LEU A 507 -21.04 15.12 38.10
N SER A 508 -19.73 15.20 38.37
CA SER A 508 -19.19 15.01 39.72
C SER A 508 -19.48 16.17 40.69
N MET A 509 -19.51 17.41 40.20
CA MET A 509 -19.61 18.63 41.00
C MET A 509 -21.05 19.15 41.14
N GLY A 510 -21.99 18.66 40.32
CA GLY A 510 -23.38 19.13 40.30
C GLY A 510 -23.54 20.51 39.65
N GLU A 511 -22.78 20.77 38.58
CA GLU A 511 -22.84 22.03 37.83
C GLU A 511 -23.78 21.92 36.62
N LYS A 512 -24.82 22.76 36.56
CA LYS A 512 -25.73 22.81 35.42
C LYS A 512 -25.04 23.38 34.18
N LEU A 513 -25.03 22.58 33.11
CA LEU A 513 -24.47 22.93 31.81
C LEU A 513 -25.56 23.47 30.89
N ASP A 514 -25.16 24.22 29.86
CA ASP A 514 -26.07 24.70 28.83
C ASP A 514 -26.60 23.52 27.97
N PRO A 515 -27.90 23.21 28.01
CA PRO A 515 -28.49 22.13 27.21
C PRO A 515 -28.50 22.43 25.70
N ALA A 516 -28.35 23.69 25.28
CA ALA A 516 -28.25 24.04 23.86
C ALA A 516 -26.84 23.77 23.28
N ASN A 517 -25.84 23.51 24.12
CA ASN A 517 -24.48 23.25 23.69
C ASN A 517 -24.35 21.83 23.11
N LYS A 518 -24.19 21.75 21.79
CA LYS A 518 -24.08 20.47 21.06
C LYS A 518 -22.91 19.59 21.52
N SER A 519 -21.80 20.18 21.97
CA SER A 519 -20.66 19.42 22.50
C SER A 519 -21.00 18.76 23.83
N MET A 520 -21.67 19.48 24.73
CA MET A 520 -22.13 18.93 26.01
C MET A 520 -23.22 17.87 25.81
N GLN A 521 -24.13 18.08 24.86
CA GLN A 521 -25.12 17.06 24.47
C GLN A 521 -24.44 15.77 23.97
N LYS A 522 -23.43 15.88 23.10
CA LYS A 522 -22.66 14.72 22.62
C LYS A 522 -21.92 14.01 23.75
N ALA A 523 -21.34 14.76 24.69
CA ALA A 523 -20.67 14.19 25.85
C ALA A 523 -21.67 13.45 26.76
N ALA A 524 -22.86 14.03 26.99
CA ALA A 524 -23.96 13.40 27.72
C ALA A 524 -24.40 12.07 27.07
N ASP A 525 -24.52 12.05 25.74
CA ASP A 525 -24.90 10.89 24.95
C ASP A 525 -23.82 9.79 24.95
N ALA A 526 -22.54 10.16 25.10
CA ALA A 526 -21.41 9.24 25.13
C ALA A 526 -21.20 8.54 26.50
N THR A 527 -21.92 8.95 27.54
CA THR A 527 -21.80 8.32 28.87
C THR A 527 -22.27 6.86 28.86
N PRO A 528 -21.66 5.97 29.68
CA PRO A 528 -22.14 4.60 29.83
C PRO A 528 -23.63 4.52 30.24
N THR A 529 -24.06 5.44 31.10
CA THR A 529 -25.45 5.57 31.56
C THR A 529 -26.40 5.82 30.40
N ALA A 530 -26.06 6.76 29.52
CA ALA A 530 -26.84 7.03 28.32
C ALA A 530 -26.84 5.81 27.38
N GLN A 531 -25.67 5.27 26.99
CA GLN A 531 -25.57 4.15 26.03
C GLN A 531 -26.37 2.90 26.46
N ASN A 532 -26.40 2.63 27.77
CA ASN A 532 -27.12 1.51 28.35
C ASN A 532 -28.60 1.79 28.64
N PHE A 533 -29.07 3.02 28.43
CA PHE A 533 -30.44 3.41 28.72
C PHE A 533 -31.46 2.60 27.92
N ARG A 534 -32.41 1.99 28.62
CA ARG A 534 -33.56 1.31 28.01
C ARG A 534 -34.81 1.77 28.73
N ILE A 535 -35.71 2.42 27.99
CA ILE A 535 -36.95 2.93 28.54
C ILE A 535 -37.83 1.85 29.22
N ASN A 536 -37.77 0.60 28.74
CA ASN A 536 -38.53 -0.53 29.30
C ASN A 536 -37.82 -1.22 30.49
N ASP A 537 -36.65 -0.73 30.90
CA ASP A 537 -35.87 -1.26 32.02
C ASP A 537 -35.66 -0.16 33.07
N ALA A 538 -36.47 -0.22 34.14
CA ALA A 538 -36.43 0.74 35.25
C ALA A 538 -35.06 0.86 35.90
N THR A 539 -34.24 -0.21 35.87
CA THR A 539 -32.90 -0.19 36.48
C THR A 539 -31.95 0.79 35.79
N THR A 540 -32.25 1.17 34.55
CA THR A 540 -31.45 2.12 33.77
C THR A 540 -31.87 3.58 33.98
N HIS A 541 -33.00 3.83 34.67
CA HIS A 541 -33.58 5.17 34.82
C HIS A 541 -32.87 6.01 35.88
N ASP A 542 -32.45 5.39 36.99
CA ASP A 542 -31.82 6.09 38.12
C ASP A 542 -30.58 6.86 37.70
N GLY A 543 -29.74 6.24 36.88
CA GLY A 543 -28.53 6.89 36.37
C GLY A 543 -28.84 8.09 35.49
N ILE A 544 -29.89 8.03 34.67
CA ILE A 544 -30.30 9.16 33.82
C ILE A 544 -30.84 10.30 34.69
N VAL A 545 -31.67 9.99 35.68
CA VAL A 545 -32.20 11.00 36.61
C VAL A 545 -31.07 11.67 37.37
N GLN A 546 -30.08 10.91 37.85
CA GLN A 546 -28.90 11.48 38.51
C GLN A 546 -28.06 12.36 37.58
N GLN A 547 -27.83 11.91 36.34
CA GLN A 547 -27.09 12.68 35.35
C GLN A 547 -27.77 14.02 35.05
N VAL A 548 -29.10 14.01 34.88
CA VAL A 548 -29.90 15.22 34.66
C VAL A 548 -29.91 16.10 35.91
N ALA A 549 -29.99 15.53 37.11
CA ALA A 549 -29.90 16.28 38.36
C ALA A 549 -28.60 17.08 38.46
N GLN A 550 -27.48 16.46 38.06
CA GLN A 550 -26.14 17.02 38.21
C GLN A 550 -25.79 17.98 37.08
N THR A 551 -26.19 17.68 35.83
CA THR A 551 -25.73 18.41 34.64
C THR A 551 -26.82 19.25 33.96
N GLY A 552 -28.10 18.99 34.21
CA GLY A 552 -29.23 19.59 33.50
C GLY A 552 -29.45 19.05 32.07
N ILE A 553 -28.60 18.15 31.57
CA ILE A 553 -28.65 17.66 30.19
C ILE A 553 -29.32 16.28 30.14
N ILE A 554 -30.45 16.21 29.42
CA ILE A 554 -31.12 14.95 29.09
C ILE A 554 -30.44 14.34 27.85
N PRO A 555 -29.94 13.09 27.91
CA PRO A 555 -29.43 12.43 26.71
C PRO A 555 -30.47 12.34 25.59
N SER A 556 -30.04 12.55 24.35
CA SER A 556 -30.89 12.63 23.16
C SER A 556 -31.75 11.39 22.96
N GLN A 557 -31.20 10.23 23.31
CA GLN A 557 -31.89 8.94 23.21
C GLN A 557 -33.05 8.79 24.20
N VAL A 558 -32.98 9.44 25.37
CA VAL A 558 -34.05 9.42 26.37
C VAL A 558 -35.25 10.19 25.83
N THR A 559 -35.04 11.42 25.35
CA THR A 559 -36.08 12.23 24.70
C THR A 559 -36.68 11.52 23.49
N THR A 560 -35.84 10.85 22.68
CA THR A 560 -36.28 10.08 21.50
C THR A 560 -37.17 8.89 21.89
N GLN A 561 -36.77 8.09 22.88
CA GLN A 561 -37.54 6.92 23.33
C GLN A 561 -38.85 7.33 24.04
N LEU A 562 -38.82 8.36 24.88
CA LEU A 562 -40.02 8.96 25.48
C LEU A 562 -40.98 9.43 24.38
N SER A 563 -40.47 10.09 23.35
CA SER A 563 -41.32 10.53 22.24
C SER A 563 -41.95 9.39 21.45
N ALA A 564 -41.23 8.29 21.24
CA ALA A 564 -41.75 7.15 20.51
C ALA A 564 -42.85 6.44 21.31
N ILE A 565 -42.64 6.28 22.62
CA ILE A 565 -43.56 5.55 23.49
C ILE A 565 -44.82 6.33 23.81
N SER A 566 -44.76 7.66 23.93
CA SER A 566 -45.95 8.46 24.20
C SER A 566 -47.06 8.26 23.15
N ARG A 567 -46.70 7.82 21.93
CA ARG A 567 -47.60 7.52 20.82
C ARG A 567 -47.84 6.01 20.60
N ALA A 568 -47.17 5.15 21.37
CA ALA A 568 -47.28 3.70 21.23
C ALA A 568 -48.49 3.14 22.00
N ARG A 569 -48.88 1.89 21.69
CA ARG A 569 -49.98 1.17 22.37
C ARG A 569 -49.50 0.14 23.41
N SER A 570 -48.27 0.28 23.93
CA SER A 570 -47.72 -0.65 24.94
C SER A 570 -47.94 -0.07 26.35
N PRO A 571 -48.84 -0.64 27.18
CA PRO A 571 -49.16 -0.05 28.47
C PRO A 571 -47.97 -0.01 29.44
N GLU A 572 -47.18 -1.08 29.47
CA GLU A 572 -46.02 -1.18 30.38
C GLU A 572 -44.91 -0.19 29.99
N ALA A 573 -44.56 -0.10 28.71
CA ALA A 573 -43.55 0.86 28.24
C ALA A 573 -43.96 2.31 28.52
N VAL A 574 -45.25 2.63 28.32
CA VAL A 574 -45.80 3.96 28.61
C VAL A 574 -45.79 4.26 30.10
N ARG A 575 -46.14 3.28 30.96
CA ARG A 575 -46.08 3.44 32.42
C ARG A 575 -44.66 3.75 32.88
N GLN A 576 -43.67 2.99 32.39
CA GLN A 576 -42.25 3.21 32.66
C GLN A 576 -41.78 4.59 32.15
N GLY A 577 -42.19 4.99 30.95
CA GLY A 577 -41.90 6.32 30.42
C GLY A 577 -42.54 7.46 31.21
N ALA A 578 -43.77 7.28 31.70
CA ALA A 578 -44.44 8.24 32.56
C ALA A 578 -43.71 8.40 33.90
N GLU A 579 -43.27 7.29 34.50
CA GLU A 579 -42.48 7.27 35.73
C GLU A 579 -41.15 8.02 35.55
N LEU A 580 -40.38 7.69 34.50
CA LEU A 580 -39.13 8.38 34.18
C LEU A 580 -39.34 9.88 33.93
N PHE A 581 -40.33 10.24 33.09
CA PHE A 581 -40.64 11.64 32.79
C PHE A 581 -40.93 12.44 34.05
N ASN A 582 -41.75 11.90 34.97
CA ASN A 582 -42.08 12.60 36.21
C ASN A 582 -40.87 12.73 37.12
N ARG A 583 -40.02 11.71 37.21
CA ARG A 583 -38.77 11.82 37.99
C ARG A 583 -37.82 12.87 37.42
N LEU A 584 -37.71 12.95 36.09
CA LEU A 584 -36.92 14.00 35.43
C LEU A 584 -37.53 15.39 35.68
N TYR A 585 -38.85 15.50 35.57
CA TYR A 585 -39.59 16.73 35.84
C TYR A 585 -39.41 17.19 37.30
N ASP A 586 -39.52 16.29 38.27
CA ASP A 586 -39.39 16.63 39.70
C ASP A 586 -37.93 16.98 40.07
N THR A 587 -36.97 16.39 39.36
CA THR A 587 -35.53 16.62 39.58
C THR A 587 -35.06 17.94 38.98
N ASP A 588 -35.36 18.18 37.70
CA ASP A 588 -35.02 19.43 37.02
C ASP A 588 -36.11 19.80 35.99
N PRO A 589 -37.16 20.53 36.42
CA PRO A 589 -38.28 20.89 35.54
C PRO A 589 -37.85 21.65 34.29
N ALA A 590 -36.73 22.39 34.34
CA ALA A 590 -36.21 23.15 33.20
C ALA A 590 -35.79 22.21 32.05
N SER A 591 -35.13 21.09 32.38
CA SER A 591 -34.57 20.13 31.42
C SER A 591 -35.61 19.47 30.50
N VAL A 592 -36.83 19.24 31.01
CA VAL A 592 -37.90 18.58 30.22
C VAL A 592 -38.74 19.56 29.39
N GLY A 593 -38.49 20.86 29.49
CA GLY A 593 -39.39 21.85 28.88
C GLY A 593 -39.25 21.98 27.37
N ASP A 594 -38.15 21.49 26.80
CA ASP A 594 -37.94 21.47 25.35
C ASP A 594 -38.60 20.24 24.70
N MET A 595 -39.19 19.34 25.50
CA MET A 595 -39.99 18.24 24.99
C MET A 595 -41.32 18.74 24.40
N PRO A 596 -41.89 18.06 23.38
CA PRO A 596 -43.21 18.38 22.84
C PRO A 596 -44.31 18.50 23.91
N LYS A 597 -45.12 19.57 23.86
CA LYS A 597 -46.16 19.87 24.86
C LYS A 597 -47.16 18.74 25.05
N ASP A 598 -47.60 18.13 23.95
CA ASP A 598 -48.56 17.03 23.99
C ASP A 598 -47.97 15.79 24.68
N MET A 599 -46.65 15.57 24.58
CA MET A 599 -45.97 14.48 25.29
C MET A 599 -45.90 14.76 26.79
N GLN A 600 -45.55 15.98 27.17
CA GLN A 600 -45.53 16.39 28.58
C GLN A 600 -46.93 16.23 29.20
N GLY A 601 -47.96 16.74 28.53
CA GLY A 601 -49.34 16.64 28.98
C GLY A 601 -49.84 15.20 29.08
N PHE A 602 -49.46 14.36 28.12
CA PHE A 602 -49.75 12.93 28.14
C PHE A 602 -49.14 12.24 29.37
N TYR A 603 -47.83 12.36 29.59
CA TYR A 603 -47.16 11.68 30.69
C TYR A 603 -47.58 12.19 32.08
N LEU A 604 -47.84 13.48 32.23
CA LEU A 604 -48.39 14.05 33.45
C LEU A 604 -49.80 13.50 33.74
N THR A 605 -50.63 13.35 32.72
CA THR A 605 -52.00 12.82 32.86
C THR A 605 -51.99 11.32 33.19
N VAL A 606 -51.13 10.53 32.53
CA VAL A 606 -50.96 9.10 32.85
C VAL A 606 -50.58 8.91 34.32
N LYS A 607 -49.62 9.69 34.82
CA LYS A 607 -49.15 9.61 36.20
C LYS A 607 -50.26 9.93 37.19
N GLN A 608 -50.98 11.04 36.98
CA GLN A 608 -52.06 11.42 37.87
C GLN A 608 -53.19 10.38 37.93
N LEU A 609 -53.64 9.89 36.78
CA LEU A 609 -54.71 8.89 36.74
C LEU A 609 -54.24 7.62 37.47
N THR A 610 -53.00 7.20 37.27
CA THR A 610 -52.41 6.06 37.98
C THR A 610 -52.32 6.31 39.49
N ASP A 611 -51.86 7.49 39.92
CA ASP A 611 -51.75 7.88 41.35
C ASP A 611 -53.10 7.98 42.04
N SER A 612 -54.18 8.24 41.29
CA SER A 612 -55.56 8.21 41.79
C SER A 612 -56.13 6.79 41.99
N GLY A 613 -55.33 5.75 41.72
CA GLY A 613 -55.70 4.34 41.86
C GLY A 613 -56.30 3.73 40.59
N MET A 614 -56.26 4.42 39.44
CA MET A 614 -56.71 3.86 38.16
C MET A 614 -55.71 2.83 37.63
N ALA A 615 -56.22 1.74 37.05
CA ALA A 615 -55.38 0.74 36.39
C ALA A 615 -54.59 1.38 35.23
N SER A 616 -53.31 1.04 35.09
CA SER A 616 -52.40 1.70 34.15
C SER A 616 -52.88 1.65 32.69
N GLU A 617 -53.47 0.55 32.24
CA GLU A 617 -54.02 0.46 30.87
C GLU A 617 -55.13 1.49 30.63
N THR A 618 -56.07 1.60 31.57
CA THR A 618 -57.18 2.57 31.52
C THR A 618 -56.68 4.00 31.64
N ALA A 619 -55.70 4.26 32.52
CA ALA A 619 -55.08 5.57 32.66
C ALA A 619 -54.40 6.02 31.37
N ILE A 620 -53.74 5.10 30.65
CA ILE A 620 -53.06 5.37 29.39
C ILE A 620 -54.06 5.63 28.27
N GLU A 621 -55.09 4.79 28.12
CA GLU A 621 -56.13 4.99 27.12
C GLU A 621 -56.86 6.32 27.32
N GLN A 622 -57.20 6.65 28.56
CA GLN A 622 -57.81 7.94 28.89
C GLN A 622 -56.85 9.09 28.58
N ALA A 623 -55.58 9.03 29.01
CA ALA A 623 -54.61 10.07 28.70
C ALA A 623 -54.38 10.27 27.19
N GLN A 624 -54.39 9.19 26.39
CA GLN A 624 -54.30 9.27 24.93
C GLN A 624 -55.53 9.96 24.33
N ASN A 625 -56.73 9.64 24.81
CA ASN A 625 -57.96 10.28 24.33
C ASN A 625 -58.06 11.75 24.74
N LEU A 626 -57.59 12.08 25.94
CA LEU A 626 -57.56 13.44 26.47
C LEU A 626 -56.49 14.31 25.80
N THR A 627 -55.40 13.73 25.32
CA THR A 627 -54.24 14.50 24.79
C THR A 627 -54.12 14.45 23.28
N TYR A 628 -54.28 13.27 22.66
CA TYR A 628 -54.06 13.06 21.22
C TYR A 628 -55.36 12.88 20.41
N ASN A 629 -56.44 12.33 21.00
CA ASN A 629 -57.69 12.03 20.29
C ASN A 629 -58.91 12.85 20.78
N GLN A 630 -58.73 14.16 20.97
CA GLN A 630 -59.81 15.02 21.49
C GLN A 630 -60.99 15.17 20.51
N THR A 631 -62.17 14.74 20.94
CA THR A 631 -63.43 14.94 20.18
C THR A 631 -63.93 16.38 20.26
N ASP A 632 -64.74 16.82 19.28
CA ASP A 632 -65.34 18.16 19.31
C ASP A 632 -66.27 18.38 20.52
N ALA A 633 -66.91 17.31 20.98
CA ALA A 633 -67.71 17.31 22.21
C ALA A 633 -66.85 17.60 23.46
N LEU A 634 -65.68 16.96 23.57
CA LEU A 634 -64.75 17.22 24.67
C LEU A 634 -64.23 18.66 24.62
N LYS A 635 -63.87 19.18 23.44
CA LYS A 635 -63.44 20.58 23.29
C LYS A 635 -64.51 21.58 23.73
N ALA A 636 -65.77 21.35 23.34
CA ALA A 636 -66.90 22.17 23.77
C ALA A 636 -67.14 22.10 25.29
N GLN A 637 -67.02 20.91 25.88
CA GLN A 637 -67.12 20.71 27.32
C GLN A 637 -66.01 21.47 28.08
N LEU A 638 -64.76 21.37 27.64
CA LEU A 638 -63.63 22.05 28.26
C LEU A 638 -63.80 23.57 28.21
N ALA A 639 -64.24 24.11 27.07
CA ALA A 639 -64.55 25.54 26.93
C ALA A 639 -65.66 25.99 27.90
N SER A 640 -66.68 25.15 28.12
CA SER A 640 -67.73 25.40 29.11
C SER A 640 -67.16 25.40 30.54
N THR A 641 -66.34 24.41 30.91
CA THR A 641 -65.69 24.33 32.23
C THR A 641 -64.81 25.55 32.52
N GLN A 642 -64.10 26.08 31.53
CA GLN A 642 -63.25 27.27 31.68
C GLN A 642 -64.04 28.54 32.07
N SER A 643 -65.34 28.57 31.80
CA SER A 643 -66.21 29.70 32.19
C SER A 643 -66.68 29.66 33.65
N THR A 644 -66.58 28.49 34.31
CA THR A 644 -67.07 28.25 35.68
C THR A 644 -66.29 29.03 36.74
N LYS A 645 -66.93 29.27 37.89
CA LYS A 645 -66.32 30.01 38.99
C LYS A 645 -65.23 29.18 39.68
N GLU A 646 -65.45 27.87 39.76
CA GLU A 646 -64.57 26.86 40.35
C GLU A 646 -63.26 26.80 39.58
N TYR A 647 -63.31 26.68 38.25
CA TYR A 647 -62.13 26.70 37.39
C TYR A 647 -61.29 27.97 37.56
N LYS A 648 -61.95 29.15 37.55
CA LYS A 648 -61.26 30.44 37.73
C LYS A 648 -60.56 30.52 39.08
N LYS A 649 -61.15 29.96 40.14
CA LYS A 649 -60.56 29.90 41.48
C LYS A 649 -59.33 28.99 41.51
N ASP A 650 -59.41 27.82 40.89
CA ASP A 650 -58.29 26.87 40.87
C ASP A 650 -57.12 27.38 40.00
N ARG A 651 -57.42 28.05 38.89
CA ARG A 651 -56.43 28.77 38.08
C ARG A 651 -55.70 29.86 38.88
N SER A 652 -56.44 30.63 39.70
CA SER A 652 -55.84 31.66 40.57
C SER A 652 -54.88 31.04 41.57
N LYS A 653 -55.30 29.97 42.27
CA LYS A 653 -54.41 29.26 43.21
C LYS A 653 -53.16 28.68 42.53
N ALA A 654 -53.31 28.19 41.30
CA ALA A 654 -52.20 27.68 40.52
C ALA A 654 -51.19 28.80 40.20
N MET A 655 -51.68 29.99 39.85
CA MET A 655 -50.89 31.19 39.59
C MET A 655 -50.13 31.68 40.84
N ASP A 656 -50.79 31.73 41.99
CA ASP A 656 -50.15 32.13 43.26
C ASP A 656 -49.02 31.15 43.64
N SER A 657 -49.26 29.86 43.39
CA SER A 657 -48.25 28.81 43.56
C SER A 657 -47.07 28.97 42.60
N ALA A 658 -47.27 29.52 41.40
CA ALA A 658 -46.20 29.76 40.43
C ALA A 658 -45.29 30.91 40.88
N VAL A 659 -45.86 32.04 41.31
CA VAL A 659 -45.09 33.16 41.87
C VAL A 659 -44.34 32.73 43.13
N SER A 660 -44.99 31.96 44.00
CA SER A 660 -44.33 31.41 45.20
C SER A 660 -43.14 30.53 44.85
N SER A 661 -43.22 29.74 43.78
CA SER A 661 -42.09 28.89 43.34
C SER A 661 -40.93 29.66 42.69
N MET A 662 -41.13 30.94 42.33
CA MET A 662 -40.07 31.83 41.81
C MET A 662 -39.34 32.56 42.94
N SER A 663 -39.84 32.50 44.18
CA SER A 663 -39.23 33.18 45.32
C SER A 663 -38.00 32.44 45.85
N GLY A 664 -36.87 33.15 45.96
CA GLY A 664 -35.61 32.63 46.48
C GLY A 664 -35.54 32.57 48.02
N PHE A 665 -34.44 32.00 48.55
CA PHE A 665 -34.22 31.71 49.99
C PHE A 665 -34.21 32.93 50.92
N PHE A 666 -34.03 34.15 50.40
CA PHE A 666 -34.07 35.40 51.17
C PHE A 666 -35.31 36.21 50.77
N SER A 667 -36.42 36.05 51.50
CA SER A 667 -37.72 36.63 51.14
C SER A 667 -38.30 37.52 52.23
N TRP A 668 -37.92 38.79 52.25
CA TRP A 668 -38.75 39.83 52.87
C TRP A 668 -39.21 40.80 51.77
N GLY A 669 -40.51 40.82 51.47
CA GLY A 669 -41.10 41.74 50.48
C GLY A 669 -41.17 41.23 49.03
N ASN A 670 -41.19 39.90 48.79
CA ASN A 670 -41.34 39.37 47.43
C ASN A 670 -42.66 39.79 46.76
N PRO A 671 -42.66 40.07 45.44
CA PRO A 671 -43.86 40.43 44.69
C PRO A 671 -44.93 39.33 44.72
N SER A 672 -46.20 39.72 44.67
CA SER A 672 -47.35 38.83 44.55
C SER A 672 -48.00 38.92 43.17
N ALA A 673 -48.67 37.84 42.74
CA ALA A 673 -49.50 37.87 41.53
C ALA A 673 -50.63 38.90 41.63
N ASP A 674 -51.14 39.15 42.85
CA ASP A 674 -52.25 40.06 43.12
C ASP A 674 -51.84 41.54 43.29
N ASP A 675 -50.55 41.85 43.16
CA ASP A 675 -50.07 43.23 43.23
C ASP A 675 -50.71 44.09 42.13
N GLN A 676 -50.93 45.38 42.44
CA GLN A 676 -51.49 46.35 41.49
C GLN A 676 -50.43 46.94 40.54
N THR A 677 -49.28 46.27 40.39
CA THR A 677 -48.19 46.71 39.51
C THR A 677 -48.43 46.30 38.06
N PRO A 678 -47.91 47.06 37.07
CA PRO A 678 -47.96 46.67 35.66
C PRO A 678 -47.35 45.30 35.38
N GLU A 679 -46.29 44.93 36.11
CA GLU A 679 -45.58 43.67 35.99
C GLU A 679 -46.45 42.50 36.47
N ALA A 680 -47.08 42.61 37.64
CA ALA A 680 -47.98 41.59 38.17
C ALA A 680 -49.21 41.42 37.28
N ALA A 681 -49.79 42.51 36.74
CA ALA A 681 -50.89 42.43 35.78
C ALA A 681 -50.49 41.69 34.49
N SER A 682 -49.28 41.95 33.97
CA SER A 682 -48.75 41.28 32.78
C SER A 682 -48.49 39.79 33.03
N PHE A 683 -47.91 39.46 34.18
CA PHE A 683 -47.71 38.08 34.63
C PHE A 683 -49.04 37.33 34.71
N ARG A 684 -50.06 37.92 35.36
CA ARG A 684 -51.38 37.32 35.49
C ARG A 684 -52.00 37.01 34.13
N ASN A 685 -51.92 37.93 33.18
CA ASN A 685 -52.47 37.73 31.83
C ASN A 685 -51.78 36.59 31.07
N ASP A 686 -50.44 36.55 31.12
CA ASP A 686 -49.64 35.48 30.50
C ASP A 686 -49.94 34.12 31.15
N TYR A 687 -49.94 34.06 32.49
CA TYR A 687 -50.19 32.84 33.24
C TYR A 687 -51.60 32.30 32.96
N GLN A 688 -52.63 33.16 33.01
CA GLN A 688 -54.00 32.74 32.76
C GLN A 688 -54.18 32.19 31.33
N SER A 689 -53.58 32.87 30.34
CA SER A 689 -53.64 32.45 28.94
C SER A 689 -52.96 31.09 28.73
N LEU A 690 -51.77 30.91 29.30
CA LEU A 690 -51.03 29.65 29.20
C LEU A 690 -51.71 28.52 29.96
N TYR A 691 -52.26 28.80 31.15
CA TYR A 691 -53.04 27.82 31.91
C TYR A 691 -54.26 27.35 31.12
N ASP A 692 -55.00 28.26 30.49
CA ASP A 692 -56.18 27.91 29.68
C ASP A 692 -55.82 27.12 28.42
N ILE A 693 -54.63 27.33 27.84
CA ILE A 693 -54.11 26.52 26.74
C ILE A 693 -53.72 25.13 27.25
N ASN A 694 -52.89 25.06 28.28
CA ASN A 694 -52.40 23.79 28.82
C ASN A 694 -53.55 22.93 29.38
N TYR A 695 -54.57 23.53 30.00
CA TYR A 695 -55.78 22.83 30.44
C TYR A 695 -56.54 22.18 29.28
N ARG A 696 -56.56 22.81 28.10
CA ARG A 696 -57.11 22.20 26.90
C ARG A 696 -56.18 21.12 26.35
N THR A 697 -54.86 21.36 26.33
CA THR A 697 -53.86 20.38 25.88
C THR A 697 -53.88 19.09 26.72
N THR A 698 -54.12 19.18 28.02
CA THR A 698 -54.20 18.04 28.94
C THR A 698 -55.61 17.44 29.05
N GLY A 699 -56.53 17.84 28.17
CA GLY A 699 -57.91 17.34 28.12
C GLY A 699 -58.74 17.65 29.38
N GLY A 700 -58.46 18.74 30.07
CA GLY A 700 -59.17 19.19 31.28
C GLY A 700 -58.52 18.76 32.58
N ASN A 701 -57.30 18.24 32.54
CA ASN A 701 -56.54 17.92 33.73
C ASN A 701 -55.90 19.19 34.32
N ALA A 702 -56.45 19.67 35.44
CA ALA A 702 -56.01 20.88 36.15
C ALA A 702 -54.59 20.77 36.74
N ASP A 703 -54.21 19.62 37.29
CA ASP A 703 -52.89 19.45 37.92
C ASP A 703 -51.77 19.38 36.87
N ALA A 704 -52.01 18.64 35.78
CA ALA A 704 -51.10 18.61 34.64
C ALA A 704 -50.99 20.01 34.00
N ALA A 705 -52.11 20.73 33.87
CA ALA A 705 -52.13 22.09 33.35
C ALA A 705 -51.33 23.05 34.24
N LYS A 706 -51.46 22.96 35.56
CA LYS A 706 -50.67 23.72 36.53
C LYS A 706 -49.17 23.45 36.34
N LYS A 707 -48.75 22.18 36.35
CA LYS A 707 -47.34 21.79 36.19
C LYS A 707 -46.75 22.34 34.88
N MET A 708 -47.41 22.07 33.74
CA MET A 708 -46.96 22.58 32.43
C MET A 708 -46.92 24.11 32.38
N THR A 709 -47.86 24.79 33.01
CA THR A 709 -47.92 26.25 33.02
C THR A 709 -46.80 26.84 33.86
N ASN A 710 -46.57 26.32 35.07
CA ASN A 710 -45.47 26.76 35.94
C ASN A 710 -44.13 26.62 35.23
N GLN A 711 -43.91 25.48 34.58
CA GLN A 711 -42.69 25.22 33.81
C GLN A 711 -42.53 26.18 32.62
N GLN A 712 -43.58 26.41 31.83
CA GLN A 712 -43.53 27.32 30.68
C GLN A 712 -43.33 28.77 31.11
N ILE A 713 -43.98 29.19 32.20
CA ILE A 713 -43.83 30.52 32.76
C ILE A 713 -42.41 30.71 33.29
N ALA A 714 -41.84 29.74 34.01
CA ALA A 714 -40.47 29.82 34.56
C ALA A 714 -39.37 30.03 33.50
N ARG A 715 -39.63 29.78 32.22
CA ARG A 715 -38.72 30.06 31.10
C ARG A 715 -38.66 31.54 30.70
N THR A 716 -39.70 32.28 31.03
CA THR A 716 -39.91 33.66 30.56
C THR A 716 -40.28 34.59 31.69
N TRP A 717 -40.42 34.12 32.91
CA TRP A 717 -40.76 34.93 34.07
C TRP A 717 -39.97 34.41 35.25
N SER A 718 -39.37 35.33 35.98
CA SER A 718 -38.81 35.09 37.30
C SER A 718 -38.99 36.34 38.15
N ILE A 719 -38.80 36.18 39.45
CA ILE A 719 -38.45 37.29 40.31
C ILE A 719 -36.95 37.56 40.04
N SER A 720 -36.63 38.76 39.59
CA SER A 720 -35.26 39.17 39.27
C SER A 720 -34.84 40.32 40.17
N GLU A 721 -33.59 40.25 40.64
CA GLU A 721 -32.92 41.30 41.41
C GLU A 721 -31.87 42.03 40.56
N VAL A 722 -31.82 41.77 39.24
CA VAL A 722 -30.81 42.33 38.33
C VAL A 722 -30.76 43.86 38.39
N ASN A 723 -31.91 44.52 38.62
CA ASN A 723 -31.98 45.98 38.74
C ASN A 723 -31.87 46.50 40.19
N GLY A 724 -31.53 45.66 41.16
CA GLY A 724 -31.27 46.03 42.56
C GLY A 724 -32.39 45.70 43.55
N ASP A 725 -33.65 45.64 43.10
CA ASP A 725 -34.82 45.25 43.91
C ASP A 725 -35.55 44.07 43.26
N ALA A 726 -36.06 43.13 44.07
CA ALA A 726 -36.82 41.97 43.61
C ALA A 726 -38.14 42.38 42.93
N LYS A 727 -38.25 42.16 41.62
CA LYS A 727 -39.46 42.44 40.83
C LYS A 727 -39.81 41.27 39.92
N LEU A 728 -41.10 41.08 39.67
CA LEU A 728 -41.56 40.17 38.61
C LEU A 728 -41.10 40.75 37.26
N MET A 729 -40.32 39.97 36.52
CA MET A 729 -39.76 40.42 35.25
C MET A 729 -40.00 39.38 34.15
N LYS A 730 -40.69 39.81 33.09
CA LYS A 730 -40.80 39.03 31.86
C LYS A 730 -39.45 39.01 31.16
N TYR A 731 -39.06 37.86 30.65
CA TYR A 731 -37.73 37.57 30.14
C TYR A 731 -36.63 37.91 31.15
N ALA A 732 -36.84 37.65 32.44
CA ALA A 732 -35.78 37.78 33.44
C ALA A 732 -34.47 37.08 32.98
N PRO A 733 -33.28 37.69 33.11
CA PRO A 733 -32.01 37.06 32.76
C PRO A 733 -31.83 35.68 33.40
N GLU A 734 -32.26 35.54 34.64
CA GLU A 734 -32.19 34.29 35.41
C GLU A 734 -33.14 33.21 34.86
N ALA A 735 -34.23 33.60 34.19
CA ALA A 735 -35.16 32.68 33.53
C ALA A 735 -34.65 32.23 32.16
N LEU A 736 -34.10 33.16 31.37
CA LEU A 736 -33.57 32.88 30.02
C LEU A 736 -32.22 32.16 30.03
N TYR A 737 -31.41 32.41 31.06
CA TYR A 737 -30.04 31.91 31.19
C TYR A 737 -29.89 31.10 32.48
N ASN A 738 -30.77 30.12 32.71
CA ASN A 738 -30.84 29.31 33.94
C ASN A 738 -29.73 28.22 34.03
N TYR A 739 -28.48 28.63 33.82
CA TYR A 739 -27.28 27.81 33.91
C TYR A 739 -26.14 28.64 34.50
N GLY A 740 -25.03 28.00 34.88
CA GLY A 740 -23.90 28.69 35.52
C GLY A 740 -24.12 29.01 37.02
N PRO A 741 -23.18 29.72 37.66
CA PRO A 741 -23.20 29.96 39.11
C PRO A 741 -24.37 30.85 39.55
N SER A 742 -25.07 30.50 40.63
CA SER A 742 -26.24 31.28 41.08
C SER A 742 -25.95 32.78 41.21
N GLY A 743 -26.80 33.62 40.58
CA GLY A 743 -26.71 35.08 40.62
C GLY A 743 -25.67 35.71 39.69
N TRP A 744 -25.02 34.93 38.82
CA TRP A 744 -23.95 35.44 37.94
C TRP A 744 -24.43 36.55 36.98
N GLN A 745 -25.67 36.50 36.50
CA GLN A 745 -26.25 37.51 35.61
C GLN A 745 -26.38 38.87 36.29
N ALA A 746 -26.89 38.86 37.53
CA ALA A 746 -27.00 40.07 38.34
C ALA A 746 -25.62 40.61 38.72
N ALA A 747 -24.66 39.73 39.02
CA ALA A 747 -23.28 40.11 39.30
C ALA A 747 -22.59 40.73 38.06
N GLN A 748 -22.74 40.12 36.88
CA GLN A 748 -22.22 40.64 35.62
C GLN A 748 -22.82 42.01 35.30
N TRP A 749 -24.15 42.12 35.34
CA TRP A 749 -24.81 43.39 35.06
C TRP A 749 -24.39 44.47 36.05
N LYS A 750 -24.24 44.16 37.34
CA LYS A 750 -23.76 45.12 38.34
C LYS A 750 -22.38 45.67 38.00
N GLU A 751 -21.45 44.82 37.59
CA GLU A 751 -20.10 45.22 37.18
C GLU A 751 -20.12 46.08 35.91
N GLU A 752 -20.85 45.65 34.88
CA GLU A 752 -20.96 46.38 33.61
C GLU A 752 -21.71 47.71 33.78
N LYS A 753 -22.76 47.74 34.61
CA LYS A 753 -23.47 48.95 35.02
C LYS A 753 -22.52 49.95 35.69
N GLU A 754 -21.71 49.51 36.65
CA GLU A 754 -20.71 50.38 37.29
C GLU A 754 -19.71 50.92 36.26
N ASN A 755 -19.23 50.09 35.34
CA ASN A 755 -18.32 50.51 34.26
C ASN A 755 -18.97 51.51 33.29
N LEU A 756 -20.25 51.36 32.96
CA LEU A 756 -20.97 52.31 32.10
C LEU A 756 -21.21 53.65 32.81
N MET A 757 -21.59 53.61 34.09
CA MET A 757 -21.88 54.82 34.88
C MET A 757 -20.63 55.61 35.24
N TYR A 758 -19.50 54.95 35.52
CA TYR A 758 -18.31 55.60 36.08
C TYR A 758 -17.06 55.47 35.19
N GLY A 759 -17.04 54.53 34.24
CA GLY A 759 -15.87 54.15 33.45
C GLY A 759 -14.82 53.36 34.24
N GLU A 760 -13.64 53.14 33.64
CA GLU A 760 -12.51 52.52 34.35
C GLU A 760 -12.12 53.33 35.59
N ARG A 761 -12.10 52.68 36.76
CA ARG A 761 -11.62 53.26 38.03
C ARG A 761 -10.18 53.76 37.89
N LYS A 762 -9.98 55.08 37.89
CA LYS A 762 -8.65 55.72 37.91
C LYS A 762 -8.47 56.56 39.19
N GLY A 763 -8.21 55.90 40.32
CA GLY A 763 -7.71 56.53 41.57
C GLY A 763 -8.74 57.28 42.44
N GLU A 764 -8.27 57.77 43.61
CA GLU A 764 -9.06 58.56 44.59
C GLU A 764 -9.30 59.99 44.09
N ILE A 765 -10.55 60.49 44.18
CA ILE A 765 -10.92 61.86 43.80
C ILE A 765 -10.99 62.72 45.07
N THR A 766 -10.27 63.84 45.08
CA THR A 766 -10.28 64.79 46.22
C THR A 766 -11.07 66.05 45.82
N THR A 767 -12.21 66.30 46.47
CA THR A 767 -13.08 67.45 46.16
C THR A 767 -12.95 68.55 47.23
N SER A 768 -12.88 69.81 46.80
CA SER A 768 -12.73 70.95 47.72
C SER A 768 -14.06 71.32 48.40
N PRO A 769 -14.07 71.76 49.68
CA PRO A 769 -15.28 72.15 50.39
C PRO A 769 -16.10 73.27 49.72
N ALA A 770 -15.42 74.13 48.94
CA ALA A 770 -16.05 75.24 48.22
C ALA A 770 -17.02 74.76 47.12
N GLN A 771 -16.73 73.62 46.47
CA GLN A 771 -17.61 73.04 45.45
C GLN A 771 -18.84 72.35 46.04
N LEU A 772 -18.84 72.04 47.34
CA LEU A 772 -19.95 71.42 48.07
C LEU A 772 -20.86 72.45 48.76
N GLY A 773 -20.67 73.76 48.50
CA GLY A 773 -21.49 74.83 49.07
C GLY A 773 -21.22 75.14 50.55
N ILE A 774 -20.16 74.58 51.13
CA ILE A 774 -19.76 74.86 52.52
C ILE A 774 -18.97 76.17 52.53
N THR A 775 -19.58 77.25 53.04
CA THR A 775 -19.02 78.61 53.02
C THR A 775 -18.42 79.09 54.34
N SER A 776 -18.32 78.23 55.37
CA SER A 776 -17.66 78.56 56.64
C SER A 776 -16.30 77.86 56.80
N GLY A 777 -15.33 78.62 57.32
CA GLY A 777 -13.90 78.31 57.25
C GLY A 777 -13.44 76.99 57.90
N ASN A 778 -12.33 76.47 57.35
CA ASN A 778 -11.58 75.28 57.76
C ASN A 778 -12.29 73.92 57.65
N ALA A 779 -13.00 73.66 56.55
CA ALA A 779 -13.37 72.31 56.17
C ALA A 779 -12.20 71.62 55.42
N VAL A 780 -11.90 70.37 55.78
CA VAL A 780 -10.86 69.53 55.14
C VAL A 780 -11.38 68.98 53.80
N PRO A 781 -10.55 68.79 52.76
CA PRO A 781 -10.97 68.18 51.49
C PRO A 781 -11.57 66.80 51.73
N VAL A 782 -12.71 66.53 51.09
CA VAL A 782 -13.36 65.21 51.18
C VAL A 782 -12.75 64.33 50.10
N THR A 783 -12.01 63.32 50.52
CA THR A 783 -11.51 62.27 49.61
C THR A 783 -12.65 61.29 49.35
N SER A 784 -13.21 61.33 48.15
CA SER A 784 -14.22 60.39 47.68
C SER A 784 -13.56 59.26 46.91
N LYS A 785 -13.89 58.02 47.27
CA LYS A 785 -13.58 56.84 46.45
C LYS A 785 -14.62 56.59 45.36
N THR A 786 -15.68 57.40 45.33
CA THR A 786 -16.79 57.29 44.38
C THR A 786 -16.50 58.23 43.21
N PRO A 787 -16.32 57.71 41.98
CA PRO A 787 -16.14 58.54 40.79
C PRO A 787 -17.37 59.43 40.56
N GLU A 788 -17.18 60.60 39.94
CA GLU A 788 -18.33 61.37 39.44
C GLU A 788 -19.08 60.54 38.39
N SER A 789 -20.40 60.42 38.54
CA SER A 789 -21.23 59.70 37.58
C SER A 789 -21.16 60.39 36.23
N ARG A 790 -20.83 59.64 35.17
CA ARG A 790 -20.87 60.12 33.78
C ARG A 790 -22.29 60.31 33.27
N ILE A 791 -23.28 59.82 34.02
CA ILE A 791 -24.68 59.75 33.64
C ILE A 791 -25.52 60.41 34.74
N GLY A 792 -26.45 61.29 34.38
CA GLY A 792 -27.31 62.02 35.32
C GLY A 792 -28.45 61.22 35.94
N GLY A 793 -28.36 59.88 35.97
CA GLY A 793 -29.40 58.96 36.44
C GLY A 793 -28.85 57.57 36.70
N ASP A 794 -29.73 56.65 37.12
CA ASP A 794 -29.37 55.25 37.36
C ASP A 794 -29.66 54.39 36.12
N LEU A 795 -28.81 53.39 35.85
CA LEU A 795 -29.01 52.47 34.73
C LEU A 795 -29.80 51.22 35.17
N GLU A 796 -30.76 50.82 34.35
CA GLU A 796 -31.51 49.57 34.52
C GLU A 796 -31.64 48.84 33.17
N ILE A 797 -31.75 47.52 33.21
CA ILE A 797 -32.12 46.75 32.02
C ILE A 797 -33.64 46.57 31.96
N THR A 798 -34.20 46.72 30.77
CA THR A 798 -35.62 46.52 30.52
C THR A 798 -35.80 45.54 29.35
N PRO A 799 -36.66 44.52 29.50
CA PRO A 799 -36.96 43.58 28.43
C PRO A 799 -37.88 44.24 27.39
N ASP A 800 -37.64 43.98 26.12
CA ASP A 800 -38.44 44.49 25.00
C ASP A 800 -38.71 43.42 23.93
N VAL A 801 -39.22 43.83 22.77
CA VAL A 801 -39.52 42.92 21.63
C VAL A 801 -38.30 42.18 21.12
N LEU A 802 -37.10 42.77 21.23
CA LEU A 802 -35.86 42.13 20.81
C LEU A 802 -35.37 41.15 21.85
N THR A 803 -35.57 41.39 23.15
CA THR A 803 -35.24 40.42 24.22
C THR A 803 -35.89 39.06 23.96
N ALA A 804 -37.15 39.05 23.53
CA ALA A 804 -37.85 37.82 23.16
C ALA A 804 -37.27 37.09 21.93
N ARG A 805 -36.52 37.79 21.06
CA ARG A 805 -35.96 37.25 19.82
C ARG A 805 -34.50 36.84 19.93
N ASN A 806 -33.69 37.62 20.65
CA ASN A 806 -32.24 37.45 20.67
C ASN A 806 -31.63 37.46 22.08
N GLY A 807 -32.42 37.67 23.13
CA GLY A 807 -31.97 37.70 24.53
C GLY A 807 -31.31 39.01 24.96
N ASP A 808 -31.33 40.06 24.13
CA ASP A 808 -30.72 41.34 24.46
C ASP A 808 -31.70 42.25 25.19
N TYR A 809 -31.24 42.92 26.24
CA TYR A 809 -32.02 43.88 27.02
C TYR A 809 -31.71 45.31 26.60
N ALA A 810 -32.72 46.18 26.59
CA ALA A 810 -32.48 47.61 26.44
C ALA A 810 -31.89 48.16 27.74
N ILE A 811 -30.84 48.98 27.64
CA ILE A 811 -30.31 49.72 28.79
C ILE A 811 -31.06 51.04 28.85
N MET A 812 -31.71 51.31 29.98
CA MET A 812 -32.49 52.52 30.23
C MET A 812 -31.82 53.36 31.31
N VAL A 813 -31.91 54.68 31.18
CA VAL A 813 -31.50 55.65 32.20
C VAL A 813 -32.75 56.14 32.93
N ARG A 814 -32.81 55.90 34.23
CA ARG A 814 -33.83 56.43 35.14
C ARG A 814 -33.30 57.69 35.81
N THR A 815 -33.91 58.83 35.52
CA THR A 815 -33.58 60.14 36.12
C THR A 815 -34.72 60.63 37.01
N LYS A 816 -34.40 61.32 38.10
CA LYS A 816 -35.37 62.05 38.92
C LYS A 816 -35.21 63.55 38.69
N ASP A 817 -36.30 64.24 38.42
CA ASP A 817 -36.29 65.70 38.37
C ASP A 817 -36.31 66.31 39.78
N LYS A 818 -36.32 67.65 39.86
CA LYS A 818 -36.28 68.41 41.13
C LYS A 818 -37.52 68.20 42.00
N ASP A 819 -38.63 67.74 41.42
CA ASP A 819 -39.90 67.48 42.08
C ASP A 819 -40.07 65.98 42.44
N GLY A 820 -39.06 65.17 42.13
CA GLY A 820 -39.03 63.73 42.41
C GLY A 820 -39.79 62.88 41.39
N ILE A 821 -40.18 63.45 40.24
CA ILE A 821 -40.85 62.71 39.16
C ILE A 821 -39.81 61.91 38.39
N GLU A 822 -40.07 60.62 38.19
CA GLU A 822 -39.19 59.71 37.49
C GLU A 822 -39.41 59.76 35.97
N ALA A 823 -38.33 59.90 35.21
CA ALA A 823 -38.31 59.76 33.75
C ALA A 823 -37.36 58.62 33.35
N VAL A 824 -37.78 57.78 32.41
CA VAL A 824 -37.01 56.63 31.91
C VAL A 824 -36.83 56.77 30.40
N GLN A 825 -35.59 56.75 29.91
CA GLN A 825 -35.25 56.87 28.49
C GLN A 825 -34.13 55.91 28.10
N PRO A 826 -34.01 55.51 26.82
CA PRO A 826 -32.91 54.65 26.38
C PRO A 826 -31.54 55.28 26.64
N PHE A 827 -30.58 54.47 27.05
CA PHE A 827 -29.18 54.88 27.12
C PHE A 827 -28.56 54.77 25.73
N TYR A 828 -27.76 55.75 25.32
CA TYR A 828 -27.19 55.82 23.96
C TYR A 828 -25.66 55.76 24.01
N ASP A 829 -25.07 55.14 22.99
CA ASP A 829 -23.62 55.13 22.78
C ASP A 829 -23.11 56.49 22.25
N SER A 830 -21.79 56.62 22.08
CA SER A 830 -21.16 57.84 21.53
C SER A 830 -21.60 58.19 20.11
N TYR A 831 -22.28 57.28 19.41
CA TYR A 831 -22.80 57.44 18.05
C TYR A 831 -24.31 57.65 18.02
N GLY A 832 -24.96 57.82 19.18
CA GLY A 832 -26.40 58.06 19.29
C GLY A 832 -27.26 56.81 19.04
N ARG A 833 -26.70 55.60 19.19
CA ARG A 833 -27.44 54.33 19.07
C ARG A 833 -27.85 53.81 20.44
N PRO A 834 -29.08 53.31 20.63
CA PRO A 834 -29.49 52.71 21.89
C PRO A 834 -28.58 51.54 22.27
N MET A 835 -28.02 51.62 23.46
CA MET A 835 -27.18 50.59 24.05
C MET A 835 -28.04 49.42 24.53
N ARG A 836 -27.49 48.22 24.41
CA ARG A 836 -28.14 46.98 24.82
C ARG A 836 -27.17 46.11 25.59
N TRP A 837 -27.72 45.30 26.48
CA TRP A 837 -26.98 44.37 27.30
C TRP A 837 -27.38 42.93 26.97
N LYS A 838 -26.42 42.02 26.95
CA LYS A 838 -26.69 40.59 26.81
C LYS A 838 -25.85 39.83 27.83
N PRO A 839 -26.46 39.04 28.73
CA PRO A 839 -25.71 38.19 29.64
C PRO A 839 -24.88 37.18 28.84
N SER A 840 -23.62 37.00 29.23
CA SER A 840 -22.73 36.02 28.63
C SER A 840 -21.83 35.43 29.71
N LEU A 841 -22.07 34.15 30.03
CA LEU A 841 -21.31 33.46 31.06
C LEU A 841 -19.83 33.35 30.66
N GLU A 842 -19.57 33.13 29.37
CA GLU A 842 -18.21 33.01 28.79
C GLU A 842 -17.44 34.33 28.84
N GLU A 843 -18.12 35.47 28.75
CA GLU A 843 -17.52 36.80 28.84
C GLU A 843 -17.44 37.32 30.29
N TRP A 844 -18.19 36.72 31.22
CA TRP A 844 -18.16 37.09 32.63
C TRP A 844 -16.78 36.81 33.22
N ALA A 845 -16.06 37.87 33.62
CA ALA A 845 -14.65 37.81 33.98
C ALA A 845 -14.29 36.72 35.02
N PRO A 846 -15.06 36.52 36.11
CA PRO A 846 -14.80 35.44 37.06
C PRO A 846 -14.87 34.04 36.43
N TYR A 847 -15.82 33.81 35.53
CA TYR A 847 -15.97 32.54 34.84
C TYR A 847 -14.88 32.32 33.80
N LYS A 848 -14.57 33.35 33.01
CA LYS A 848 -13.45 33.32 32.05
C LYS A 848 -12.13 32.99 32.74
N LYS A 849 -11.83 33.65 33.86
CA LYS A 849 -10.63 33.38 34.65
C LYS A 849 -10.60 31.95 35.19
N MET A 850 -11.73 31.45 35.69
CA MET A 850 -11.85 30.07 36.13
C MET A 850 -11.56 29.07 35.00
N GLN A 851 -12.08 29.35 33.79
CA GLN A 851 -11.82 28.52 32.62
C GLN A 851 -10.36 28.60 32.17
N GLU A 852 -9.75 29.80 32.15
CA GLU A 852 -8.34 29.99 31.82
C GLU A 852 -7.41 29.26 32.79
N GLU A 853 -7.67 29.34 34.11
CA GLU A 853 -6.91 28.63 35.14
C GLU A 853 -7.05 27.10 34.99
N ARG A 854 -8.24 26.61 34.65
CA ARG A 854 -8.48 25.18 34.36
C ARG A 854 -7.79 24.73 33.08
N GLU A 855 -7.86 25.52 32.02
CA GLU A 855 -7.17 25.22 30.77
C GLU A 855 -5.65 25.23 30.94
N GLU A 856 -5.12 26.15 31.75
CA GLU A 856 -3.71 26.18 32.09
C GLU A 856 -3.31 24.95 32.90
N HIS A 857 -4.13 24.55 33.87
CA HIS A 857 -3.95 23.30 34.60
C HIS A 857 -3.96 22.08 33.66
N ASP A 858 -4.94 21.98 32.77
CA ASP A 858 -5.06 20.90 31.77
C ASP A 858 -3.90 20.89 30.78
N ARG A 859 -3.48 22.06 30.30
CA ARG A 859 -2.28 22.22 29.46
C ARG A 859 -1.05 21.73 30.23
N ASN A 860 -0.91 22.10 31.50
CA ASN A 860 0.20 21.68 32.35
C ASN A 860 0.16 20.18 32.68
N GLU A 861 -1.00 19.56 32.84
CA GLU A 861 -1.14 18.11 33.02
C GLU A 861 -0.87 17.34 31.73
N LEU A 862 -1.34 17.82 30.58
CA LEU A 862 -0.99 17.28 29.27
C LEU A 862 0.51 17.41 29.00
N GLN A 863 1.11 18.56 29.32
CA GLN A 863 2.56 18.81 29.22
C GLN A 863 3.36 17.91 30.18
N ARG A 864 2.93 17.74 31.44
CA ARG A 864 3.51 16.75 32.36
C ARG A 864 3.32 15.31 31.87
N GLY A 865 2.21 15.03 31.19
CA GLY A 865 1.96 13.77 30.49
C GLY A 865 2.93 13.52 29.33
N GLN A 866 3.32 14.57 28.60
CA GLN A 866 4.38 14.54 27.58
C GLN A 866 5.74 14.20 28.19
N ASP A 867 6.07 14.81 29.34
CA ASP A 867 7.34 14.57 30.04
C ASP A 867 7.47 13.14 30.58
N ILE A 868 6.34 12.51 30.94
CA ILE A 868 6.32 11.16 31.54
C ILE A 868 6.22 10.05 30.47
N ARG A 869 5.42 10.22 29.40
CA ARG A 869 5.18 9.19 28.37
C ARG A 869 5.93 9.41 27.05
N GLY A 870 6.12 10.65 26.61
CA GLY A 870 6.77 10.98 25.34
C GLY A 870 8.30 10.86 25.38
N PHE A 871 8.91 11.20 26.52
CA PHE A 871 10.37 11.28 26.64
C PHE A 871 11.03 9.92 26.99
N LYS A 872 10.44 9.12 27.88
CA LYS A 872 11.05 7.86 28.37
C LYS A 872 10.86 6.64 27.47
N GLU A 873 9.78 6.54 26.70
CA GLU A 873 9.53 5.37 25.82
C GLU A 873 10.10 5.57 24.41
N LYS A 874 9.95 6.78 23.83
CA LYS A 874 10.41 7.03 22.46
C LYS A 874 11.93 7.14 22.31
N HIS A 875 12.66 7.68 23.30
CA HIS A 875 14.14 7.72 23.21
C HIS A 875 14.77 6.36 23.55
N ARG A 876 14.23 5.64 24.53
CA ARG A 876 14.79 4.35 24.94
C ARG A 876 14.54 3.26 23.90
N ALA A 877 13.37 3.25 23.24
CA ALA A 877 13.07 2.32 22.16
C ALA A 877 13.83 2.66 20.87
N LEU A 878 13.97 3.95 20.49
CA LEU A 878 14.77 4.34 19.33
C LEU A 878 16.26 4.06 19.52
N ASP A 879 16.84 4.35 20.69
CA ASP A 879 18.26 4.07 20.95
C ASP A 879 18.56 2.56 21.06
N GLU A 880 17.65 1.76 21.64
CA GLU A 880 17.80 0.30 21.70
C GLU A 880 17.55 -0.38 20.36
N GLN A 881 16.63 0.14 19.53
CA GLN A 881 16.36 -0.38 18.19
C GLN A 881 17.42 0.06 17.18
N TYR A 882 17.99 1.27 17.30
CA TYR A 882 19.18 1.66 16.53
C TYR A 882 20.38 0.80 16.91
N LYS A 883 20.62 0.52 18.20
CA LYS A 883 21.67 -0.43 18.62
C LYS A 883 21.42 -1.84 18.10
N ARG A 884 20.20 -2.39 18.24
CA ARG A 884 19.88 -3.74 17.72
C ARG A 884 19.99 -3.84 16.20
N LEU A 885 19.46 -2.88 15.45
CA LEU A 885 19.55 -2.87 13.99
C LEU A 885 20.96 -2.53 13.49
N HIS A 886 21.79 -1.84 14.28
CA HIS A 886 23.21 -1.65 14.00
C HIS A 886 23.98 -2.95 14.25
N ASP A 887 23.77 -3.61 15.39
CA ASP A 887 24.43 -4.86 15.77
C ASP A 887 24.01 -6.03 14.86
N GLU A 888 22.72 -6.14 14.52
CA GLU A 888 22.23 -7.14 13.55
C GLU A 888 22.69 -6.87 12.12
N ARG A 889 22.97 -5.60 11.77
CA ARG A 889 23.56 -5.26 10.46
C ARG A 889 25.06 -5.54 10.47
N MET A 890 25.76 -5.33 11.58
CA MET A 890 27.16 -5.74 11.76
C MET A 890 27.31 -7.27 11.75
N ASP A 891 26.35 -8.04 12.27
CA ASP A 891 26.39 -9.50 12.28
C ASP A 891 25.81 -10.15 11.01
N ARG A 892 24.83 -9.55 10.32
CA ARG A 892 24.38 -10.03 9.00
C ARG A 892 25.34 -9.68 7.87
N VAL A 893 26.04 -8.55 7.95
CA VAL A 893 27.12 -8.22 6.99
C VAL A 893 28.28 -9.21 7.11
N LYS A 894 28.58 -9.75 8.30
CA LYS A 894 29.54 -10.86 8.46
C LYS A 894 29.09 -12.13 7.72
N ASN A 895 27.79 -12.38 7.56
CA ASN A 895 27.25 -13.59 6.93
C ASN A 895 26.88 -13.42 5.44
N TYR A 896 26.74 -12.19 4.93
CA TYR A 896 26.46 -11.92 3.50
C TYR A 896 27.72 -11.56 2.69
N PHE A 897 28.85 -11.27 3.36
CA PHE A 897 30.14 -11.01 2.72
C PHE A 897 31.22 -12.08 3.05
N SER A 898 30.83 -13.30 3.43
CA SER A 898 31.75 -14.44 3.38
C SER A 898 31.69 -15.11 2.00
N TRP A 899 32.18 -14.43 0.97
CA TRP A 899 32.57 -15.11 -0.28
C TRP A 899 34.05 -15.48 -0.20
N SER A 900 34.33 -16.51 0.61
CA SER A 900 35.40 -17.51 0.42
C SER A 900 35.57 -18.31 1.72
N THR A 901 35.00 -19.50 1.76
CA THR A 901 35.64 -20.70 2.34
C THR A 901 34.83 -21.91 1.90
N GLU A 902 35.03 -22.30 0.64
CA GLU A 902 35.41 -23.67 0.23
C GLU A 902 36.05 -23.61 -1.16
#